data_AF-A0A956IU51-F1
#
_entry.id   AF-A0A956IU51-F1
#
_cell.length_a   1.000
_cell.length_b   1.000
_cell.length_c   1.000
_cell.angle_alpha   90.00
_cell.angle_beta   90.00
_cell.angle_gamma   90.00
#
_symmetry.space_group_name_H-M   'P 1'
#
loop_
_entity.id
_entity.type
_entity.pdbx_description
1 polymer ?
#
loop_
_entity_poly.entity_id
_entity_poly.type
_entity_poly.pdbx_seq_one_letter_code
_entity_poly.pdbx_strand_id
1 'polypeptide(L)'
;MSEPAPEAGIDIARGKAVGRSRVARKAERTSDVLRFRGVLVGAVVCSVAALVAYFAGGGRVMSAPGPLSDSHVEAQVACASCHTEEDGSASARACVGCHGPHPSTRQGHLRLSQAGRMTCGTCHRAHGGGEIVELAPDGVAWVRRAGAEPMKLQVAAIGGSKRLKVPTPPLARCASCHRTEAKEDPVARCVAWAGGKGGEPVSVCFDEHRVAAAAGASGGAERDAAYEQARVAVASVAPGSRRALDLTWLGVSLAVVLGLVSSALLRRQARREEPRGAKQPVLAPALVRRLPTIDESTCIGCNACVDACPYDVLQLERYVAKVVRPDDCCGLTLCEQRCPNGSLVVREGEPIFDRPLVSESLEALESAGVFLAGDVTGLPLIRNAINQGAQAMDAIAQSLTAAGPAAARGDVLDVLIVGAGPAGLSAALAADEQRLDYLVVEQGSVAESIRSFPRGKLVFDQPLGVPKIGELWLEESSKEELLAKWRRIVREQRVRIDEGWRVVACQRVDGGPPLGLLEVTLQDADRHERRLLTRRVLLAVGRRGSPRKLPLELPDTTLDSVFYHLADARTFAGKRVLIVGLGDVAMETAIAIGRQPGTRVAISYRGETFRRGKRRNIQELERLVRGGRVELLWNSDVTSIASSGHVGELGQGLKVWLNEGGVERVLELDALFVMIGSVAPWRLLEGFGVRHGAALTPEKSTEQAAADSPVSTERST
;
A
#
# COMPACT_ATOMS: atom_id res chain seq x y z
N MET A 1 51.17 -38.05 25.06
CA MET A 1 51.09 -36.58 25.13
C MET A 1 52.33 -36.05 24.41
N SER A 2 52.16 -35.63 23.17
CA SER A 2 53.25 -35.10 22.35
C SER A 2 52.62 -34.03 21.46
N GLU A 3 52.66 -32.80 21.96
CA GLU A 3 52.45 -31.60 21.14
C GLU A 3 53.59 -31.47 20.13
N PRO A 4 53.30 -31.00 18.92
CA PRO A 4 54.27 -30.25 18.13
C PRO A 4 53.97 -28.76 18.15
N ALA A 5 55.07 -28.01 18.21
CA ALA A 5 55.19 -26.56 18.09
C ALA A 5 54.99 -26.09 16.62
N PRO A 6 55.00 -24.76 16.35
CA PRO A 6 54.26 -24.11 15.27
C PRO A 6 55.06 -23.92 13.97
N GLU A 7 54.36 -23.76 12.83
CA GLU A 7 54.95 -23.20 11.61
C GLU A 7 54.15 -22.02 11.06
N ALA A 8 54.93 -21.06 10.58
CA ALA A 8 54.58 -19.70 10.21
C ALA A 8 53.85 -19.59 8.86
N GLY A 9 53.08 -18.50 8.75
CA GLY A 9 52.22 -18.20 7.61
C GLY A 9 52.94 -17.87 6.30
N ILE A 10 52.16 -18.02 5.23
CA ILE A 10 52.31 -17.28 3.98
C ILE A 10 50.92 -16.69 3.66
N ASP A 11 50.91 -15.37 3.60
CA ASP A 11 49.79 -14.50 3.24
C ASP A 11 49.60 -14.53 1.71
N ILE A 12 48.43 -14.95 1.22
CA ILE A 12 47.99 -14.64 -0.16
C ILE A 12 46.60 -14.02 -0.09
N ALA A 13 46.61 -12.72 -0.34
CA ALA A 13 45.46 -11.85 -0.40
C ALA A 13 44.48 -12.19 -1.55
N ARG A 14 43.20 -12.00 -1.22
CA ARG A 14 42.09 -11.50 -2.07
C ARG A 14 41.59 -12.37 -3.23
N GLY A 15 40.44 -12.99 -2.96
CA GLY A 15 39.44 -13.37 -3.96
C GLY A 15 38.08 -13.65 -3.32
N LYS A 16 37.47 -12.65 -2.65
CA LYS A 16 36.08 -12.77 -2.18
C LYS A 16 35.16 -12.94 -3.40
N ALA A 17 34.72 -14.17 -3.66
CA ALA A 17 33.54 -14.42 -4.47
C ALA A 17 32.35 -13.77 -3.76
N VAL A 18 31.93 -12.61 -4.27
CA VAL A 18 30.73 -11.91 -3.81
C VAL A 18 29.52 -12.71 -4.29
N GLY A 19 29.17 -13.75 -3.53
CA GLY A 19 27.83 -14.29 -3.56
C GLY A 19 26.88 -13.21 -3.08
N ARG A 20 26.26 -12.46 -4.00
CA ARG A 20 25.11 -11.61 -3.71
C ARG A 20 23.92 -12.52 -3.38
N SER A 21 23.95 -13.13 -2.20
CA SER A 21 22.76 -13.50 -1.47
C SER A 21 21.93 -12.23 -1.35
N ARG A 22 20.78 -12.18 -2.03
CA ARG A 22 19.74 -11.20 -1.73
C ARG A 22 19.27 -11.49 -0.31
N VAL A 23 19.94 -10.90 0.68
CA VAL A 23 19.26 -10.55 1.93
C VAL A 23 18.18 -9.59 1.48
N ALA A 24 16.94 -10.08 1.37
CA ALA A 24 15.78 -9.21 1.26
C ALA A 24 15.96 -8.17 2.38
N ARG A 25 16.04 -6.88 2.01
CA ARG A 25 15.94 -5.83 3.02
C ARG A 25 14.70 -6.19 3.82
N LYS A 26 14.88 -6.42 5.12
CA LYS A 26 13.79 -6.64 6.07
C LYS A 26 12.77 -5.55 5.73
N ALA A 27 11.58 -5.95 5.27
CA ALA A 27 10.52 -4.99 4.99
C ALA A 27 10.26 -4.25 6.30
N GLU A 28 10.81 -3.05 6.44
CA GLU A 28 10.44 -2.19 7.54
C GLU A 28 8.95 -1.91 7.36
N ARG A 29 8.16 -2.28 8.36
CA ARG A 29 6.74 -1.96 8.45
C ARG A 29 6.60 -0.44 8.41
N THR A 30 6.48 0.11 7.24
CA THR A 30 5.97 1.47 7.05
C THR A 30 4.69 1.31 6.26
N SER A 31 3.60 0.99 6.96
CA SER A 31 2.28 1.15 6.34
C SER A 31 2.11 2.64 6.02
N ASP A 32 1.59 2.96 4.85
CA ASP A 32 1.22 4.35 4.53
C ASP A 32 0.21 4.91 5.54
N VAL A 33 -0.54 4.04 6.22
CA VAL A 33 -1.40 4.37 7.37
C VAL A 33 -0.61 4.89 8.58
N LEU A 34 0.61 4.37 8.83
CA LEU A 34 1.49 4.86 9.89
C LEU A 34 2.18 6.18 9.51
N ARG A 35 2.49 6.42 8.24
CA ARG A 35 2.97 7.74 7.77
C ARG A 35 1.91 8.82 7.98
N PHE A 36 0.65 8.54 7.66
CA PHE A 36 -0.43 9.53 7.85
C PHE A 36 -0.91 9.64 9.30
N ARG A 37 -0.88 8.55 10.09
CA ARG A 37 -1.06 8.67 11.56
C ARG A 37 0.09 9.42 12.21
N GLY A 38 1.32 9.24 11.74
CA GLY A 38 2.50 10.00 12.20
C GLY A 38 2.38 11.49 11.87
N VAL A 39 1.83 11.84 10.71
CA VAL A 39 1.55 13.25 10.35
C VAL A 39 0.39 13.82 11.16
N LEU A 40 -0.68 13.05 11.42
CA LEU A 40 -1.83 13.53 12.20
C LEU A 40 -1.49 13.65 13.69
N VAL A 41 -0.80 12.67 14.25
CA VAL A 41 -0.26 12.69 15.62
C VAL A 41 0.80 13.78 15.71
N GLY A 42 1.68 13.92 14.73
CA GLY A 42 2.67 14.99 14.64
C GLY A 42 2.02 16.37 14.60
N ALA A 43 0.94 16.54 13.84
CA ALA A 43 0.19 17.80 13.77
C ALA A 43 -0.49 18.10 15.11
N VAL A 44 -1.14 17.12 15.74
CA VAL A 44 -1.78 17.31 17.06
C VAL A 44 -0.73 17.58 18.14
N VAL A 45 0.38 16.86 18.15
CA VAL A 45 1.49 17.08 19.09
C VAL A 45 2.12 18.45 18.86
N CYS A 46 2.34 18.88 17.62
CA CYS A 46 2.83 20.23 17.31
C CYS A 46 1.82 21.32 17.70
N SER A 47 0.51 21.11 17.49
CA SER A 47 -0.52 22.07 17.89
C SER A 47 -0.66 22.16 19.41
N VAL A 48 -0.62 21.03 20.12
CA VAL A 48 -0.63 20.99 21.59
C VAL A 48 0.68 21.56 22.13
N ALA A 49 1.83 21.25 21.54
CA ALA A 49 3.12 21.83 21.92
C ALA A 49 3.17 23.34 21.65
N ALA A 50 2.56 23.83 20.57
CA ALA A 50 2.43 25.25 20.28
C ALA A 50 1.48 25.94 21.26
N LEU A 51 0.35 25.31 21.63
CA LEU A 51 -0.56 25.82 22.66
C LEU A 51 0.13 25.85 24.03
N VAL A 52 0.83 24.76 24.40
CA VAL A 52 1.57 24.67 25.64
C VAL A 52 2.74 25.65 25.64
N ALA A 53 3.45 25.85 24.52
CA ALA A 53 4.48 26.89 24.41
C ALA A 53 3.90 28.30 24.48
N TYR A 54 2.68 28.51 23.98
CA TYR A 54 1.97 29.79 24.05
C TYR A 54 1.47 30.11 25.48
N PHE A 55 1.00 29.09 26.22
CA PHE A 55 0.49 29.27 27.59
C PHE A 55 1.54 29.09 28.69
N ALA A 56 2.54 28.22 28.50
CA ALA A 56 3.64 27.99 29.45
C ALA A 56 4.86 28.88 29.17
N GLY A 57 5.01 29.37 27.93
CA GLY A 57 6.01 30.36 27.56
C GLY A 57 5.52 31.76 27.86
N GLY A 58 5.56 32.16 29.14
CA GLY A 58 5.60 33.57 29.50
C GLY A 58 6.76 34.26 28.75
N GLY A 59 6.44 34.90 27.63
CA GLY A 59 7.24 35.88 26.92
C GLY A 59 8.74 35.60 26.81
N ARG A 60 9.14 34.48 26.18
CA ARG A 60 10.49 34.37 25.59
C ARG A 60 10.40 33.94 24.14
N VAL A 61 9.87 34.85 23.32
CA VAL A 61 10.24 34.92 21.91
C VAL A 61 11.75 35.12 21.87
N MET A 62 12.48 34.31 21.10
CA MET A 62 13.81 34.69 20.63
C MET A 62 13.64 35.99 19.84
N SER A 63 13.76 37.12 20.52
CA SER A 63 13.56 38.42 19.92
C SER A 63 14.74 38.66 18.99
N ALA A 64 14.50 38.56 17.68
CA ALA A 64 15.09 39.54 16.78
C ALA A 64 14.86 40.90 17.45
N PRO A 65 15.89 41.75 17.62
CA PRO A 65 15.72 43.02 18.28
C PRO A 65 14.56 43.73 17.58
N GLY A 66 13.46 43.96 18.30
CA GLY A 66 12.28 44.63 17.75
C GLY A 66 12.65 46.02 17.24
N PRO A 67 11.70 46.78 16.67
CA PRO A 67 11.98 48.14 16.25
C PRO A 67 12.60 48.96 17.40
N LEU A 68 13.38 49.99 17.02
CA LEU A 68 13.90 50.97 17.97
C LEU A 68 12.76 51.52 18.82
N SER A 69 13.02 51.81 20.08
CA SER A 69 12.02 52.42 20.96
C SER A 69 11.57 53.75 20.36
N ASP A 70 10.29 54.11 20.53
CA ASP A 70 9.71 55.32 19.94
C ASP A 70 10.52 56.58 20.26
N SER A 71 11.15 56.62 21.43
CA SER A 71 12.09 57.66 21.85
C SER A 71 13.22 57.90 20.86
N HIS A 72 13.85 56.81 20.40
CA HIS A 72 14.98 56.83 19.49
C HIS A 72 14.51 57.02 18.04
N VAL A 73 13.34 56.51 17.69
CA VAL A 73 12.69 56.75 16.39
C VAL A 73 12.38 58.23 16.22
N GLU A 74 11.77 58.88 17.22
CA GLU A 74 11.46 60.31 17.19
C GLU A 74 12.72 61.18 17.15
N ALA A 75 13.76 60.78 17.87
CA ALA A 75 15.08 61.43 17.81
C ALA A 75 15.86 61.11 16.52
N GLN A 76 15.27 60.36 15.58
CA GLN A 76 15.86 59.97 14.30
C GLN A 76 17.24 59.29 14.43
N VAL A 77 17.40 58.48 15.47
CA VAL A 77 18.66 57.78 15.74
C VAL A 77 18.83 56.62 14.75
N ALA A 78 19.87 56.65 13.93
CA ALA A 78 20.17 55.61 12.96
C ALA A 78 20.73 54.35 13.64
N CYS A 79 20.38 53.14 13.14
CA CYS A 79 20.83 51.87 13.73
C CYS A 79 22.36 51.76 13.87
N ALA A 80 23.12 52.27 12.89
CA ALA A 80 24.59 52.24 12.90
C ALA A 80 25.21 52.99 14.09
N SER A 81 24.50 53.94 14.70
CA SER A 81 25.00 54.68 15.86
C SER A 81 25.12 53.83 17.14
N CYS A 82 24.40 52.70 17.21
CA CYS A 82 24.37 51.79 18.36
C CYS A 82 24.99 50.41 18.07
N HIS A 83 25.21 50.11 16.78
CA HIS A 83 25.67 48.82 16.26
C HIS A 83 26.93 49.03 15.41
N THR A 84 28.10 49.02 16.06
CA THR A 84 29.42 48.93 15.41
C THR A 84 30.04 47.55 15.71
N GLU A 85 30.74 46.93 14.75
CA GLU A 85 31.09 45.50 14.72
C GLU A 85 32.13 44.97 15.74
N GLU A 86 32.41 45.66 16.86
CA GLU A 86 33.38 45.15 17.85
C GLU A 86 32.79 45.09 19.27
N ASP A 87 32.68 43.85 19.76
CA ASP A 87 32.52 43.41 21.15
C ASP A 87 31.71 44.33 22.09
N GLY A 88 30.39 44.10 22.18
CA GLY A 88 29.39 44.37 23.25
C GLY A 88 29.49 45.57 24.22
N SER A 89 30.69 46.05 24.55
CA SER A 89 31.04 47.29 25.25
C SER A 89 30.84 48.57 24.43
N ALA A 90 30.58 48.46 23.12
CA ALA A 90 30.40 49.59 22.21
C ALA A 90 29.03 50.30 22.41
N SER A 91 27.94 49.56 22.63
CA SER A 91 26.59 50.15 22.72
C SER A 91 26.39 51.01 23.97
N ALA A 92 27.04 50.68 25.10
CA ALA A 92 26.96 51.50 26.31
C ALA A 92 27.68 52.85 26.16
N ARG A 93 28.81 52.88 25.44
CA ARG A 93 29.54 54.13 25.11
C ARG A 93 28.75 55.02 24.14
N ALA A 94 28.06 54.41 23.19
CA ALA A 94 27.15 55.14 22.28
C ALA A 94 26.03 55.86 23.04
N CYS A 95 25.41 55.20 24.04
CA CYS A 95 24.37 55.83 24.87
C CYS A 95 24.88 57.07 25.63
N VAL A 96 26.08 57.00 26.21
CA VAL A 96 26.69 58.12 26.94
C VAL A 96 26.96 59.32 26.03
N GLY A 97 27.32 59.11 24.76
CA GLY A 97 27.52 60.19 23.79
C GLY A 97 26.24 60.98 23.47
N CYS A 98 25.08 60.33 23.47
CA CYS A 98 23.79 60.97 23.17
C CYS A 98 23.08 61.54 24.41
N HIS A 99 23.25 60.92 25.59
CA HIS A 99 22.52 61.28 26.81
C HIS A 99 23.38 61.94 27.90
N GLY A 100 24.71 61.98 27.74
CA GLY A 100 25.66 62.39 28.76
C GLY A 100 25.93 61.29 29.80
N PRO A 101 27.08 61.31 30.49
CA PRO A 101 27.37 60.35 31.55
C PRO A 101 26.53 60.66 32.79
N HIS A 102 25.84 59.66 33.32
CA HIS A 102 25.23 59.73 34.64
C HIS A 102 25.52 58.42 35.42
N PRO A 103 26.22 58.48 36.55
CA PRO A 103 26.40 57.30 37.40
C PRO A 103 25.12 57.05 38.22
N SER A 104 24.87 55.77 38.54
CA SER A 104 23.87 55.45 39.55
C SER A 104 24.27 56.04 40.90
N THR A 105 23.30 56.62 41.61
CA THR A 105 23.47 57.16 42.97
C THR A 105 23.50 56.06 44.03
N ARG A 106 23.14 54.82 43.66
CA ARG A 106 23.16 53.66 44.55
C ARG A 106 24.51 52.97 44.48
N GLN A 107 25.19 52.87 45.63
CA GLN A 107 26.53 52.27 45.69
C GLN A 107 26.58 50.84 45.11
N GLY A 108 25.53 50.03 45.28
CA GLY A 108 25.47 48.68 44.71
C GLY A 108 25.46 48.66 43.18
N HIS A 109 24.70 49.57 42.56
CA HIS A 109 24.66 49.75 41.11
C HIS A 109 26.00 50.30 40.59
N LEU A 110 26.60 51.25 41.32
CA LEU A 110 27.91 51.78 40.98
C LEU A 110 28.98 50.67 40.94
N ARG A 111 28.99 49.76 41.92
CA ARG A 111 29.90 48.59 41.95
C ARG A 111 29.65 47.63 40.79
N LEU A 112 28.38 47.35 40.45
CA LEU A 112 28.03 46.48 39.32
C LEU A 112 28.44 47.09 37.97
N SER A 113 28.27 48.40 37.82
CA SER A 113 28.71 49.16 36.65
C SER A 113 30.24 49.15 36.52
N GLN A 114 30.97 49.44 37.61
CA GLN A 114 32.44 49.38 37.65
C GLN A 114 32.99 47.98 37.35
N ALA A 115 32.27 46.93 37.75
CA ALA A 115 32.62 45.54 37.44
C ALA A 115 32.22 45.09 36.01
N GLY A 116 31.66 45.98 35.19
CA GLY A 116 31.19 45.66 33.82
C GLY A 116 29.95 44.76 33.77
N ARG A 117 29.28 44.52 34.90
CA ARG A 117 28.12 43.62 35.03
C ARG A 117 26.78 44.33 34.83
N MET A 118 26.79 45.66 34.68
CA MET A 118 25.62 46.49 34.42
C MET A 118 25.99 47.62 33.46
N THR A 119 25.11 47.91 32.49
CA THR A 119 25.29 48.99 31.49
C THR A 119 23.98 49.78 31.32
N CYS A 120 24.01 50.93 30.63
CA CYS A 120 22.80 51.70 30.31
C CYS A 120 21.71 50.82 29.65
N GLY A 121 22.11 49.86 28.81
CA GLY A 121 21.23 48.90 28.14
C GLY A 121 20.50 47.92 29.07
N THR A 122 20.96 47.79 30.32
CA THR A 122 20.32 46.95 31.34
C THR A 122 18.97 47.54 31.76
N CYS A 123 18.92 48.86 31.93
CA CYS A 123 17.72 49.60 32.35
C CYS A 123 16.98 50.26 31.17
N HIS A 124 17.71 50.77 30.18
CA HIS A 124 17.18 51.46 29.00
C HIS A 124 17.47 50.67 27.72
N ARG A 125 16.50 49.91 27.21
CA ARG A 125 16.68 49.22 25.92
C ARG A 125 16.47 50.19 24.76
N ALA A 126 17.37 50.15 23.78
CA ALA A 126 17.19 50.79 22.49
C ALA A 126 16.11 50.10 21.65
N HIS A 127 15.92 48.78 21.82
CA HIS A 127 14.96 47.97 21.07
C HIS A 127 13.87 47.40 21.99
N GLY A 128 12.60 47.63 21.63
CA GLY A 128 11.43 47.22 22.41
C GLY A 128 10.55 48.39 22.85
N GLY A 129 9.29 48.09 23.21
CA GLY A 129 8.24 49.08 23.47
C GLY A 129 8.32 49.76 24.84
N GLY A 130 9.36 50.55 25.07
CA GLY A 130 9.40 51.47 26.22
C GLY A 130 8.44 52.64 26.03
N GLU A 131 7.84 53.12 27.12
CA GLU A 131 6.94 54.28 27.10
C GLU A 131 7.69 55.54 27.58
N ILE A 132 7.33 56.69 27.03
CA ILE A 132 7.78 58.00 27.51
C ILE A 132 6.57 58.79 27.98
N VAL A 133 6.75 59.48 29.12
CA VAL A 133 5.89 60.60 29.48
C VAL A 133 6.59 61.90 29.10
N GLU A 134 6.00 62.67 28.19
CA GLU A 134 6.43 64.04 27.92
C GLU A 134 5.59 65.01 28.75
N LEU A 135 6.24 65.89 29.51
CA LEU A 135 5.62 66.85 30.41
C LEU A 135 5.93 68.26 29.91
N ALA A 136 4.89 69.07 29.66
CA ALA A 136 5.04 70.48 29.37
C ALA A 136 4.95 71.34 30.64
N PRO A 137 5.62 72.52 30.66
CA PRO A 137 5.63 73.40 31.83
C PRO A 137 4.26 73.86 32.32
N ASP A 138 3.27 73.91 31.41
CA ASP A 138 1.89 74.33 31.63
C ASP A 138 0.98 73.24 32.22
N GLY A 139 1.53 72.08 32.59
CA GLY A 139 0.78 70.99 33.23
C GLY A 139 0.09 70.05 32.26
N VAL A 140 0.56 69.95 31.02
CA VAL A 140 0.10 68.93 30.07
C VAL A 140 1.09 67.78 30.00
N ALA A 141 0.61 66.55 30.10
CA ALA A 141 1.38 65.32 29.93
C ALA A 141 0.94 64.56 28.66
N TRP A 142 1.89 63.98 27.94
CA TRP A 142 1.62 63.01 26.87
C TRP A 142 2.26 61.68 27.21
N VAL A 143 1.44 60.65 27.36
CA VAL A 143 1.91 59.27 27.53
C VAL A 143 1.95 58.62 26.16
N ARG A 144 3.15 58.25 25.71
CA ARG A 144 3.38 57.63 24.41
C ARG A 144 3.76 56.17 24.58
N ARG A 145 3.04 55.30 23.88
CA ARG A 145 3.26 53.85 23.86
C ARG A 145 3.51 53.36 22.44
N ALA A 146 4.37 52.36 22.31
CA ALA A 146 4.70 51.72 21.04
C ALA A 146 3.45 51.31 20.26
N GLY A 147 3.26 51.93 19.08
CA GLY A 147 2.16 51.64 18.16
C GLY A 147 0.79 52.17 18.58
N ALA A 148 0.71 53.09 19.55
CA ALA A 148 -0.53 53.74 19.96
C ALA A 148 -0.44 55.27 19.84
N GLU A 149 -1.57 55.91 19.54
CA GLU A 149 -1.67 57.38 19.52
C GLU A 149 -1.31 57.98 20.89
N PRO A 150 -0.56 59.10 20.96
CA PRO A 150 -0.20 59.74 22.22
C PRO A 150 -1.42 60.13 23.04
N MET A 151 -1.49 59.67 24.29
CA MET A 151 -2.58 60.05 25.18
C MET A 151 -2.23 61.34 25.91
N LYS A 152 -3.04 62.39 25.69
CA LYS A 152 -2.90 63.67 26.37
C LYS A 152 -3.65 63.64 27.70
N LEU A 153 -2.98 64.03 28.78
CA LEU A 153 -3.49 64.10 30.15
C LEU A 153 -3.16 65.47 30.75
N GLN A 154 -3.99 65.93 31.69
CA GLN A 154 -3.69 67.11 32.49
C GLN A 154 -3.04 66.66 33.81
N VAL A 155 -1.91 67.28 34.15
CA VAL A 155 -1.11 67.05 35.36
C VAL A 155 -0.80 68.40 36.03
N ALA A 156 -0.23 68.40 37.23
CA ALA A 156 0.19 69.65 37.86
C ALA A 156 1.32 70.31 37.05
N ALA A 157 1.35 71.65 37.01
CA ALA A 157 2.42 72.39 36.36
C ALA A 157 3.77 72.11 37.06
N ILE A 158 4.79 71.77 36.28
CA ILE A 158 6.12 71.39 36.79
C ILE A 158 7.09 72.58 36.89
N GLY A 159 6.71 73.76 36.38
CA GLY A 159 7.58 74.94 36.29
C GLY A 159 8.59 74.85 35.14
N GLY A 160 9.32 75.94 34.88
CA GLY A 160 10.38 76.02 33.87
C GLY A 160 9.90 76.43 32.46
N SER A 161 10.82 76.44 31.49
CA SER A 161 10.56 76.88 30.10
C SER A 161 10.66 75.75 29.05
N LYS A 162 10.97 74.53 29.47
CA LYS A 162 11.23 73.40 28.56
C LYS A 162 10.36 72.20 28.89
N ARG A 163 10.02 71.42 27.87
CA ARG A 163 9.36 70.12 28.05
C ARG A 163 10.35 69.08 28.57
N LEU A 164 9.88 68.21 29.45
CA LEU A 164 10.68 67.13 30.04
C LEU A 164 10.18 65.77 29.53
N LYS A 165 11.09 64.89 29.15
CA LYS A 165 10.78 63.51 28.74
C LYS A 165 11.24 62.55 29.82
N VAL A 166 10.30 61.76 30.36
CA VAL A 166 10.55 60.79 31.44
C VAL A 166 10.36 59.37 30.90
N PRO A 167 11.43 58.55 30.83
CA PRO A 167 11.33 57.17 30.39
C PRO A 167 10.72 56.28 31.47
N THR A 168 9.95 55.27 31.05
CA THR A 168 9.27 54.33 31.95
C THR A 168 9.65 52.88 31.62
N PRO A 169 10.78 52.38 32.14
CA PRO A 169 11.21 51.01 31.86
C PRO A 169 10.29 49.97 32.53
N PRO A 170 10.08 48.79 31.91
CA PRO A 170 9.35 47.69 32.52
C PRO A 170 9.99 47.21 33.80
N LEU A 171 9.19 46.90 34.83
CA LEU A 171 9.67 46.53 36.15
C LEU A 171 10.51 45.25 36.13
N ALA A 172 10.25 44.33 35.19
CA ALA A 172 11.03 43.11 34.99
C ALA A 172 12.53 43.38 34.75
N ARG A 173 12.91 44.60 34.35
CA ARG A 173 14.33 44.99 34.16
C ARG A 173 15.08 45.19 35.44
N CYS A 174 14.39 45.44 36.54
CA CYS A 174 14.99 45.51 37.85
C CYS A 174 15.16 44.12 38.49
N ALA A 175 14.52 43.07 37.96
CA ALA A 175 14.45 41.75 38.61
C ALA A 175 15.79 41.02 38.76
N SER A 176 16.82 41.39 37.98
CA SER A 176 18.17 40.82 38.13
C SER A 176 18.92 41.34 39.35
N CYS A 177 18.52 42.51 39.88
CA CYS A 177 19.19 43.18 41.01
C CYS A 177 18.25 43.39 42.20
N HIS A 178 16.93 43.36 41.97
CA HIS A 178 15.89 43.68 42.93
C HIS A 178 14.84 42.57 43.04
N ARG A 179 14.26 42.42 44.22
CA ARG A 179 13.06 41.61 44.44
C ARG A 179 11.85 42.49 44.14
N THR A 180 11.48 42.56 42.87
CA THR A 180 10.46 43.51 42.34
C THR A 180 9.06 43.38 42.95
N GLU A 181 8.77 42.27 43.60
CA GLU A 181 7.48 42.01 44.27
C GLU A 181 7.51 42.28 45.79
N ALA A 182 8.70 42.45 46.38
CA ALA A 182 8.85 42.72 47.81
C ALA A 182 8.63 44.21 48.11
N LYS A 183 7.73 44.52 49.04
CA LYS A 183 7.39 45.92 49.41
C LYS A 183 8.53 46.65 50.10
N GLU A 184 9.44 45.90 50.72
CA GLU A 184 10.60 46.40 51.44
C GLU A 184 11.79 46.65 50.50
N ASP A 185 11.72 46.16 49.26
CA ASP A 185 12.76 46.40 48.26
C ASP A 185 12.72 47.88 47.80
N PRO A 186 13.86 48.59 47.75
CA PRO A 186 13.91 49.98 47.33
C PRO A 186 13.32 50.27 45.94
N VAL A 187 13.15 49.27 45.06
CA VAL A 187 12.50 49.44 43.75
C VAL A 187 10.99 49.68 43.89
N ALA A 188 10.35 49.27 44.98
CA ALA A 188 8.92 49.42 45.20
C ALA A 188 8.46 50.89 45.13
N ARG A 189 9.33 51.83 45.48
CA ARG A 189 9.07 53.29 45.38
C ARG A 189 9.08 53.83 43.95
N CYS A 190 9.68 53.10 43.03
CA CYS A 190 9.80 53.47 41.62
C CYS A 190 8.69 52.85 40.77
N VAL A 191 7.85 51.97 41.34
CA VAL A 191 6.71 51.38 40.63
C VAL A 191 5.64 52.44 40.44
N ALA A 192 5.41 52.83 39.19
CA ALA A 192 4.38 53.79 38.84
C ALA A 192 3.02 53.13 38.58
N TRP A 193 3.06 51.89 38.11
CA TRP A 193 1.86 51.09 37.88
C TRP A 193 2.14 49.61 38.18
N ALA A 194 1.34 49.03 39.06
CA ALA A 194 1.59 47.68 39.61
C ALA A 194 0.96 46.52 38.81
N GLY A 195 0.44 46.78 37.61
CA GLY A 195 -0.16 45.73 36.78
C GLY A 195 -1.63 45.43 37.15
N GLY A 196 -2.55 45.73 36.24
CA GLY A 196 -3.90 45.13 36.23
C GLY A 196 -3.90 43.83 35.42
N LYS A 197 -5.05 43.12 35.35
CA LYS A 197 -5.19 41.87 34.57
C LYS A 197 -4.75 42.08 33.10
N GLY A 198 -3.50 41.72 32.78
CA GLY A 198 -2.97 41.63 31.42
C GLY A 198 -1.96 42.69 30.96
N GLY A 199 -1.38 43.52 31.84
CA GLY A 199 -0.25 44.39 31.44
C GLY A 199 0.98 44.25 32.33
N GLU A 200 2.17 44.47 31.76
CA GLU A 200 3.46 44.39 32.46
C GLU A 200 3.65 45.62 33.37
N PRO A 201 3.92 45.45 34.69
CA PRO A 201 4.16 46.57 35.59
C PRO A 201 5.31 47.45 35.09
N VAL A 202 5.16 48.76 35.19
CA VAL A 202 6.18 49.72 34.75
C VAL A 202 6.70 50.52 35.92
N SER A 203 7.99 50.85 35.84
CA SER A 203 8.66 51.71 36.79
C SER A 203 8.93 53.06 36.16
N VAL A 204 8.79 54.14 36.93
CA VAL A 204 9.40 55.42 36.61
C VAL A 204 10.71 55.43 37.38
N CYS A 205 11.83 55.24 36.68
CA CYS A 205 13.14 55.21 37.33
C CYS A 205 13.77 56.59 37.24
N PHE A 206 13.83 57.34 38.35
CA PHE A 206 14.51 58.64 38.38
C PHE A 206 15.37 58.88 39.63
N ASP A 207 15.52 57.87 40.50
CA ASP A 207 16.37 57.96 41.69
C ASP A 207 17.86 58.15 41.32
N GLU A 208 18.26 57.81 40.08
CA GLU A 208 19.62 58.01 39.54
C GLU A 208 19.87 59.42 38.98
N HIS A 209 18.83 60.25 38.78
CA HIS A 209 18.96 61.65 38.32
C HIS A 209 18.69 62.69 39.42
N ARG A 210 18.46 62.25 40.66
CA ARG A 210 18.34 63.13 41.82
C ARG A 210 19.67 63.82 42.20
N VAL A 211 20.79 63.44 41.59
CA VAL A 211 22.11 64.06 41.82
C VAL A 211 22.68 64.65 40.53
N ALA A 212 21.90 65.49 39.86
CA ALA A 212 22.44 66.66 39.16
C ALA A 212 22.04 67.95 39.90
N ALA A 213 21.92 67.86 41.22
CA ALA A 213 21.73 68.96 42.17
C ALA A 213 22.87 68.97 43.21
N ALA A 214 24.09 68.70 42.75
CA ALA A 214 25.33 68.92 43.50
C ALA A 214 26.39 69.55 42.60
N ALA A 215 26.01 70.64 41.93
CA ALA A 215 26.88 71.70 41.38
C ALA A 215 25.99 72.78 40.75
N GLY A 216 25.50 73.74 41.55
CA GLY A 216 25.09 75.07 41.08
C GLY A 216 23.98 75.24 40.03
N ALA A 217 23.19 74.21 39.69
CA ALA A 217 22.10 74.34 38.71
C ALA A 217 20.72 74.35 39.38
N SER A 218 19.94 75.40 39.11
CA SER A 218 18.58 75.70 39.61
C SER A 218 17.46 74.69 39.26
N GLY A 219 17.78 73.47 38.82
CA GLY A 219 16.81 72.50 38.27
C GLY A 219 16.43 71.32 39.20
N GLY A 220 16.68 71.39 40.51
CA GLY A 220 16.40 70.30 41.46
C GLY A 220 14.89 70.03 41.68
N ALA A 221 14.14 71.07 42.04
CA ALA A 221 12.71 70.95 42.37
C ALA A 221 11.83 70.61 41.15
N GLU A 222 12.16 71.15 39.97
CA GLU A 222 11.45 70.87 38.71
C GLU A 222 11.53 69.38 38.32
N ARG A 223 12.66 68.71 38.62
CA ARG A 223 12.85 67.29 38.34
C ARG A 223 12.04 66.38 39.27
N ASP A 224 11.93 66.74 40.55
CA ASP A 224 11.11 66.01 41.51
C ASP A 224 9.61 66.16 41.18
N ALA A 225 9.18 67.37 40.77
CA ALA A 225 7.83 67.60 40.28
C ALA A 225 7.54 66.78 39.01
N ALA A 226 8.49 66.75 38.06
CA ALA A 226 8.36 65.96 36.84
C ALA A 226 8.26 64.45 37.09
N TYR A 227 9.02 63.93 38.06
CA TYR A 227 8.93 62.53 38.47
C TYR A 227 7.53 62.17 38.95
N GLU A 228 6.97 62.99 39.85
CA GLU A 228 5.67 62.71 40.43
C GLU A 228 4.54 62.84 39.39
N GLN A 229 4.62 63.83 38.51
CA GLN A 229 3.64 63.97 37.43
C GLN A 229 3.73 62.85 36.39
N ALA A 230 4.92 62.34 36.09
CA ALA A 230 5.07 61.17 35.21
C ALA A 230 4.47 59.91 35.85
N ARG A 231 4.63 59.73 37.17
CA ARG A 231 4.03 58.63 37.92
C ARG A 231 2.50 58.67 37.86
N VAL A 232 1.91 59.86 38.06
CA VAL A 232 0.46 60.08 37.95
C VAL A 232 -0.04 59.82 36.53
N ALA A 233 0.67 60.32 35.51
CA ALA A 233 0.30 60.15 34.12
C ALA A 233 0.26 58.67 33.72
N VAL A 234 1.27 57.88 34.08
CA VAL A 234 1.34 56.44 33.78
C VAL A 234 0.27 55.65 34.51
N ALA A 235 0.04 55.94 35.80
CA ALA A 235 -1.00 55.27 36.58
C ALA A 235 -2.41 55.50 36.03
N SER A 236 -2.63 56.62 35.33
CA SER A 236 -3.94 57.02 34.78
C SER A 236 -4.29 56.34 33.45
N VAL A 237 -3.33 55.68 32.78
CA VAL A 237 -3.56 55.02 31.49
C VAL A 237 -3.66 53.50 31.67
N ALA A 238 -4.88 52.98 31.82
CA ALA A 238 -5.13 51.53 31.75
C ALA A 238 -4.64 50.95 30.42
N PRO A 239 -3.98 49.77 30.37
CA PRO A 239 -3.63 49.15 29.10
C PRO A 239 -4.90 48.77 28.34
N GLY A 240 -5.03 49.30 27.12
CA GLY A 240 -6.11 48.97 26.21
C GLY A 240 -6.20 47.45 25.98
N SER A 241 -7.41 46.91 26.04
CA SER A 241 -7.67 45.49 25.84
C SER A 241 -7.19 45.03 24.47
N ARG A 242 -6.10 44.26 24.40
CA ARG A 242 -5.67 43.49 23.21
C ARG A 242 -6.62 42.31 22.91
N ARG A 243 -7.94 42.44 23.13
CA ARG A 243 -8.89 41.32 23.00
C ARG A 243 -9.58 41.20 21.64
N ALA A 244 -9.42 42.18 20.73
CA ALA A 244 -10.13 42.18 19.45
C ALA A 244 -9.38 41.47 18.30
N LEU A 245 -8.04 41.36 18.34
CA LEU A 245 -7.28 40.66 17.30
C LEU A 245 -7.09 39.15 17.55
N ASP A 246 -7.22 38.67 18.80
CA ASP A 246 -6.94 37.25 19.10
C ASP A 246 -8.10 36.31 18.69
N LEU A 247 -9.34 36.80 18.67
CA LEU A 247 -10.52 36.02 18.24
C LEU A 247 -10.60 35.84 16.71
N THR A 248 -10.12 36.81 15.94
CA THR A 248 -10.10 36.70 14.47
C THR A 248 -9.04 35.69 14.01
N TRP A 249 -7.87 35.67 14.64
CA TRP A 249 -6.84 34.67 14.34
C TRP A 249 -7.21 33.27 14.84
N LEU A 250 -7.90 33.13 15.98
CA LEU A 250 -8.49 31.86 16.43
C LEU A 250 -9.60 31.37 15.48
N GLY A 251 -10.47 32.28 15.02
CA GLY A 251 -11.52 31.99 14.04
C GLY A 251 -10.95 31.56 12.68
N VAL A 252 -9.93 32.26 12.18
CA VAL A 252 -9.23 31.90 10.93
C VAL A 252 -8.50 30.56 11.08
N SER A 253 -7.81 30.33 12.19
CA SER A 253 -7.12 29.06 12.44
C SER A 253 -8.11 27.89 12.54
N LEU A 254 -9.25 28.08 13.22
CA LEU A 254 -10.31 27.08 13.29
C LEU A 254 -10.98 26.85 11.93
N ALA A 255 -11.19 27.91 11.14
CA ALA A 255 -11.74 27.81 9.79
C ALA A 255 -10.78 27.11 8.81
N VAL A 256 -9.47 27.32 8.93
CA VAL A 256 -8.45 26.61 8.15
C VAL A 256 -8.40 25.14 8.55
N VAL A 257 -8.44 24.81 9.85
CA VAL A 257 -8.47 23.42 10.32
C VAL A 257 -9.77 22.73 9.91
N LEU A 258 -10.94 23.36 10.11
CA LEU A 258 -12.23 22.84 9.64
C LEU A 258 -12.28 22.73 8.12
N GLY A 259 -11.67 23.66 7.39
CA GLY A 259 -11.54 23.63 5.94
C GLY A 259 -10.64 22.50 5.45
N LEU A 260 -9.52 22.23 6.14
CA LEU A 260 -8.63 21.10 5.84
C LEU A 260 -9.27 19.76 6.22
N VAL A 261 -9.99 19.70 7.34
CA VAL A 261 -10.74 18.50 7.77
C VAL A 261 -11.92 18.24 6.85
N SER A 262 -12.72 19.26 6.53
CA SER A 262 -13.80 19.15 5.54
C SER A 262 -13.26 18.86 4.15
N SER A 263 -12.14 19.43 3.72
CA SER A 263 -11.49 19.07 2.46
C SER A 263 -10.95 17.63 2.50
N ALA A 264 -10.43 17.15 3.63
CA ALA A 264 -10.00 15.77 3.78
C ALA A 264 -11.20 14.80 3.84
N LEU A 265 -12.32 15.20 4.44
CA LEU A 265 -13.56 14.43 4.51
C LEU A 265 -14.30 14.43 3.17
N LEU A 266 -14.34 15.57 2.46
CA LEU A 266 -14.84 15.70 1.09
C LEU A 266 -13.91 15.04 0.10
N ARG A 267 -12.58 15.04 0.28
CA ARG A 267 -11.66 14.22 -0.51
C ARG A 267 -11.79 12.74 -0.15
N ARG A 268 -12.18 12.38 1.07
CA ARG A 268 -12.54 11.00 1.43
C ARG A 268 -13.88 10.59 0.86
N GLN A 269 -14.88 11.46 0.83
CA GLN A 269 -16.17 11.25 0.18
C GLN A 269 -16.00 11.23 -1.32
N ALA A 270 -15.31 12.19 -1.93
CA ALA A 270 -14.94 12.21 -3.35
C ALA A 270 -13.91 11.15 -3.73
N ARG A 271 -13.17 10.51 -2.80
CA ARG A 271 -12.41 9.26 -3.07
C ARG A 271 -13.25 8.01 -2.83
N ARG A 272 -14.35 8.10 -2.09
CA ARG A 272 -15.39 7.05 -1.97
C ARG A 272 -16.39 7.12 -3.13
N GLU A 273 -16.55 8.31 -3.73
CA GLU A 273 -17.39 8.67 -4.89
C GLU A 273 -16.58 8.88 -6.16
N GLU A 274 -15.23 8.94 -6.10
CA GLU A 274 -14.41 8.56 -7.24
C GLU A 274 -14.96 7.21 -7.66
N PRO A 275 -15.27 7.00 -8.95
CA PRO A 275 -15.88 5.77 -9.40
C PRO A 275 -15.06 4.63 -8.82
N ARG A 276 -15.69 3.82 -7.96
CA ARG A 276 -15.09 2.62 -7.38
C ARG A 276 -14.52 1.81 -8.53
N GLY A 277 -13.20 1.87 -8.66
CA GLY A 277 -12.51 1.49 -9.88
C GLY A 277 -12.73 2.53 -11.00
N ALA A 278 -11.69 3.30 -11.31
CA ALA A 278 -11.34 3.34 -12.72
C ALA A 278 -11.28 1.87 -13.14
N LYS A 279 -12.27 1.41 -13.95
CA LYS A 279 -12.28 0.05 -14.49
C LYS A 279 -10.91 -0.12 -15.13
N GLN A 280 -10.00 -0.84 -14.45
CA GLN A 280 -8.71 -1.14 -15.05
C GLN A 280 -9.03 -1.78 -16.38
N PRO A 281 -8.39 -1.36 -17.49
CA PRO A 281 -8.69 -1.90 -18.80
C PRO A 281 -8.58 -3.42 -18.68
N VAL A 282 -9.73 -4.09 -18.75
CA VAL A 282 -9.77 -5.54 -18.61
C VAL A 282 -9.06 -6.05 -19.84
N LEU A 283 -8.04 -6.88 -19.62
CA LEU A 283 -7.28 -7.47 -20.70
C LEU A 283 -8.24 -8.34 -21.52
N ALA A 284 -8.69 -7.83 -22.66
CA ALA A 284 -9.33 -8.65 -23.68
C ALA A 284 -8.40 -9.85 -23.94
N PRO A 285 -8.95 -11.07 -24.06
CA PRO A 285 -8.15 -12.25 -24.38
C PRO A 285 -7.31 -11.99 -25.63
N ALA A 286 -5.98 -11.95 -25.50
CA ALA A 286 -5.13 -11.83 -26.66
C ALA A 286 -5.40 -13.03 -27.60
N LEU A 287 -5.80 -12.76 -28.84
CA LEU A 287 -6.09 -13.81 -29.83
C LEU A 287 -4.82 -14.32 -30.51
N VAL A 288 -3.72 -13.56 -30.41
CA VAL A 288 -2.40 -13.89 -30.94
C VAL A 288 -1.37 -13.97 -29.81
N ARG A 289 -0.43 -14.91 -29.92
CA ARG A 289 0.71 -15.00 -29.01
C ARG A 289 1.57 -13.78 -29.23
N ARG A 290 1.95 -13.08 -28.16
CA ARG A 290 3.00 -12.06 -28.21
C ARG A 290 4.31 -12.71 -27.79
N LEU A 291 5.22 -12.89 -28.74
CA LEU A 291 6.48 -13.59 -28.51
C LEU A 291 7.66 -12.62 -28.65
N PRO A 292 8.66 -12.69 -27.75
CA PRO A 292 9.89 -11.95 -27.93
C PRO A 292 10.60 -12.45 -29.19
N THR A 293 11.00 -11.54 -30.08
CA THR A 293 11.93 -11.79 -31.19
C THR A 293 13.24 -11.12 -30.84
N ILE A 294 14.35 -11.85 -30.97
CA ILE A 294 15.68 -11.35 -30.61
C ILE A 294 16.53 -11.30 -31.87
N ASP A 295 17.10 -10.14 -32.16
CA ASP A 295 18.17 -9.99 -33.12
C ASP A 295 19.49 -10.44 -32.46
N GLU A 296 19.91 -11.65 -32.81
CA GLU A 296 21.12 -12.27 -32.28
C GLU A 296 22.39 -11.49 -32.67
N SER A 297 22.37 -10.71 -33.75
CA SER A 297 23.54 -9.97 -34.24
C SER A 297 23.83 -8.70 -33.44
N THR A 298 22.79 -8.09 -32.86
CA THR A 298 22.91 -6.87 -32.04
C THR A 298 22.83 -7.15 -30.54
N CYS A 299 22.52 -8.39 -30.15
CA CYS A 299 22.41 -8.80 -28.76
C CYS A 299 23.77 -8.74 -28.04
N ILE A 300 23.85 -7.94 -26.98
CA ILE A 300 25.09 -7.77 -26.19
C ILE A 300 25.25 -8.77 -25.03
N GLY A 301 24.33 -9.74 -24.89
CA GLY A 301 24.45 -10.79 -23.86
C GLY A 301 24.30 -10.34 -22.40
N CYS A 302 23.74 -9.15 -22.15
CA CYS A 302 23.68 -8.55 -20.81
C CYS A 302 22.78 -9.26 -19.78
N ASN A 303 22.08 -10.34 -20.16
CA ASN A 303 21.15 -11.12 -19.32
C ASN A 303 19.90 -10.37 -18.80
N ALA A 304 19.74 -9.07 -19.06
CA ALA A 304 18.67 -8.27 -18.47
C ALA A 304 17.26 -8.78 -18.83
N CYS A 305 17.04 -9.25 -20.06
CA CYS A 305 15.76 -9.79 -20.49
C CYS A 305 15.43 -11.15 -19.87
N VAL A 306 16.45 -11.99 -19.67
CA VAL A 306 16.34 -13.29 -18.99
C VAL A 306 15.91 -13.06 -17.54
N ASP A 307 16.60 -12.16 -16.82
CA ASP A 307 16.27 -11.83 -15.44
C ASP A 307 14.90 -11.15 -15.29
N ALA A 308 14.44 -10.45 -16.32
CA ALA A 308 13.15 -9.79 -16.35
C ALA A 308 11.97 -10.73 -16.63
N CYS A 309 12.21 -11.91 -17.19
CA CYS A 309 11.14 -12.83 -17.59
C CYS A 309 10.64 -13.64 -16.38
N PRO A 310 9.42 -13.40 -15.86
CA PRO A 310 8.92 -14.12 -14.68
C PRO A 310 8.55 -15.59 -14.99
N TYR A 311 8.55 -15.97 -16.27
CA TYR A 311 8.22 -17.29 -16.77
C TYR A 311 9.43 -18.03 -17.31
N ASP A 312 10.65 -17.50 -17.15
CA ASP A 312 11.92 -18.09 -17.61
C ASP A 312 11.99 -18.38 -19.13
N VAL A 313 11.14 -17.74 -19.97
CA VAL A 313 10.99 -18.02 -21.42
C VAL A 313 12.31 -17.85 -22.19
N LEU A 314 13.17 -17.00 -21.67
CA LEU A 314 14.43 -16.58 -22.27
C LEU A 314 15.62 -17.22 -21.54
N GLN A 315 16.68 -17.53 -22.28
CA GLN A 315 17.95 -17.99 -21.72
C GLN A 315 19.13 -17.44 -22.51
N LEU A 316 20.28 -17.24 -21.86
CA LEU A 316 21.53 -16.99 -22.55
C LEU A 316 22.14 -18.29 -23.07
N GLU A 317 22.35 -18.36 -24.39
CA GLU A 317 23.14 -19.38 -25.06
C GLU A 317 24.33 -18.71 -25.73
N ARG A 318 25.56 -19.12 -25.39
CA ARG A 318 26.79 -18.55 -25.97
C ARG A 318 26.80 -17.00 -25.96
N TYR A 319 26.41 -16.40 -24.84
CA TYR A 319 26.30 -14.95 -24.64
C TYR A 319 25.24 -14.24 -25.50
N VAL A 320 24.32 -14.96 -26.13
CA VAL A 320 23.17 -14.39 -26.85
C VAL A 320 21.88 -14.83 -26.18
N ALA A 321 20.95 -13.91 -25.99
CA ALA A 321 19.64 -14.24 -25.44
C ALA A 321 18.80 -14.96 -26.50
N LYS A 322 18.16 -16.07 -26.12
CA LYS A 322 17.29 -16.86 -26.98
C LYS A 322 15.97 -17.19 -26.31
N VAL A 323 14.95 -17.37 -27.14
CA VAL A 323 13.63 -17.87 -26.73
C VAL A 323 13.69 -19.39 -26.70
N VAL A 324 13.81 -19.95 -25.50
CA VAL A 324 13.95 -21.40 -25.33
C VAL A 324 12.62 -22.07 -25.00
N ARG A 325 11.64 -21.32 -24.47
CA ARG A 325 10.33 -21.86 -24.06
C ARG A 325 9.19 -20.94 -24.53
N PRO A 326 8.94 -20.84 -25.85
CA PRO A 326 7.97 -19.91 -26.41
C PRO A 326 6.53 -20.17 -25.91
N ASP A 327 6.17 -21.43 -25.65
CA ASP A 327 4.83 -21.79 -25.15
C ASP A 327 4.53 -21.30 -23.73
N ASP A 328 5.57 -21.03 -22.94
CA ASP A 328 5.42 -20.48 -21.57
C ASP A 328 5.25 -18.94 -21.59
N CYS A 329 5.32 -18.30 -22.75
CA CYS A 329 5.26 -16.85 -22.88
C CYS A 329 3.84 -16.32 -22.69
N CYS A 330 3.67 -15.47 -21.67
CA CYS A 330 2.41 -14.80 -21.38
C CYS A 330 2.24 -13.45 -22.12
N GLY A 331 3.15 -13.09 -23.04
CA GLY A 331 3.06 -11.85 -23.82
C GLY A 331 3.35 -10.56 -23.04
N LEU A 332 4.00 -10.65 -21.88
CA LEU A 332 4.46 -9.48 -21.13
C LEU A 332 5.64 -8.80 -21.84
N THR A 333 5.71 -7.47 -21.81
CA THR A 333 6.77 -6.68 -22.47
C THR A 333 7.96 -6.37 -21.56
N LEU A 334 8.05 -7.01 -20.39
CA LEU A 334 9.12 -6.76 -19.42
C LEU A 334 10.52 -7.02 -19.99
N CYS A 335 10.66 -8.06 -20.82
CA CYS A 335 11.93 -8.40 -21.46
C CYS A 335 12.38 -7.35 -22.48
N GLU A 336 11.44 -6.78 -23.23
CA GLU A 336 11.67 -5.70 -24.21
C GLU A 336 12.03 -4.39 -23.49
N GLN A 337 11.27 -4.01 -22.46
CA GLN A 337 11.56 -2.83 -21.63
C GLN A 337 12.94 -2.87 -20.96
N ARG A 338 13.50 -4.07 -20.75
CA ARG A 338 14.78 -4.28 -20.09
C ARG A 338 15.93 -4.49 -21.07
N CYS A 339 15.67 -4.54 -22.37
CA CYS A 339 16.73 -4.67 -23.37
C CYS A 339 17.41 -3.32 -23.58
N PRO A 340 18.67 -3.11 -23.14
CA PRO A 340 19.31 -1.80 -23.18
C PRO A 340 19.66 -1.34 -24.60
N ASN A 341 19.85 -2.28 -25.54
CA ASN A 341 20.22 -2.00 -26.92
C ASN A 341 19.06 -2.26 -27.91
N GLY A 342 17.85 -2.53 -27.41
CA GLY A 342 16.67 -2.78 -28.27
C GLY A 342 16.72 -4.05 -29.12
N SER A 343 17.70 -4.93 -28.95
CA SER A 343 17.85 -6.19 -29.71
C SER A 343 16.72 -7.19 -29.48
N LEU A 344 15.83 -6.96 -28.51
CA LEU A 344 14.66 -7.78 -28.24
C LEU A 344 13.40 -6.92 -28.38
N VAL A 345 12.48 -7.37 -29.24
CA VAL A 345 11.18 -6.72 -29.47
C VAL A 345 10.08 -7.77 -29.29
N VAL A 346 8.98 -7.42 -28.62
CA VAL A 346 7.82 -8.32 -28.52
C VAL A 346 6.94 -8.12 -29.76
N ARG A 347 6.80 -9.17 -30.57
CA ARG A 347 5.99 -9.14 -31.79
C ARG A 347 4.72 -9.98 -31.62
N GLU A 348 3.68 -9.61 -32.35
CA GLU A 348 2.52 -10.48 -32.53
C GLU A 348 2.93 -11.67 -33.41
N GLY A 349 2.62 -12.86 -32.93
CA GLY A 349 2.94 -14.14 -33.54
C GLY A 349 1.68 -14.94 -33.86
N GLU A 350 1.80 -16.27 -33.81
CA GLU A 350 0.70 -17.16 -34.21
C GLU A 350 -0.58 -16.99 -33.38
N PRO A 351 -1.76 -17.26 -33.96
CA PRO A 351 -3.02 -17.33 -33.23
C PRO A 351 -2.94 -18.30 -32.04
N ILE A 352 -3.62 -17.98 -30.94
CA ILE A 352 -3.77 -18.91 -29.82
C ILE A 352 -4.97 -19.80 -30.12
N PHE A 353 -4.70 -20.96 -30.72
CA PHE A 353 -5.72 -21.92 -31.16
C PHE A 353 -6.58 -22.52 -30.02
N ASP A 354 -6.05 -22.50 -28.79
CA ASP A 354 -6.65 -23.09 -27.58
C ASP A 354 -7.30 -22.01 -26.69
N ARG A 355 -8.02 -21.06 -27.31
CA ARG A 355 -8.78 -19.99 -26.66
C ARG A 355 -10.16 -19.79 -27.31
N PRO A 356 -11.21 -19.54 -26.51
CA PRO A 356 -12.53 -19.21 -27.03
C PRO A 356 -12.52 -17.84 -27.72
N LEU A 357 -13.30 -17.71 -28.79
CA LEU A 357 -13.50 -16.45 -29.50
C LEU A 357 -14.59 -15.65 -28.80
N VAL A 358 -14.20 -14.56 -28.14
CA VAL A 358 -15.09 -13.68 -27.37
C VAL A 358 -14.89 -12.21 -27.76
N SER A 359 -15.94 -11.43 -27.62
CA SER A 359 -15.91 -9.97 -27.77
C SER A 359 -15.20 -9.29 -26.59
N GLU A 360 -15.03 -7.96 -26.67
CA GLU A 360 -14.56 -7.15 -25.55
C GLU A 360 -15.52 -7.20 -24.34
N SER A 361 -16.81 -7.43 -24.58
CA SER A 361 -17.83 -7.62 -23.54
C SER A 361 -17.84 -9.04 -22.96
N LEU A 362 -16.89 -9.90 -23.39
CA LEU A 362 -16.76 -11.30 -23.00
C LEU A 362 -17.90 -12.21 -23.46
N GLU A 363 -18.69 -11.75 -24.44
CA GLU A 363 -19.72 -12.56 -25.11
C GLU A 363 -19.08 -13.44 -26.18
N ALA A 364 -19.52 -14.68 -26.32
CA ALA A 364 -19.07 -15.56 -27.39
C ALA A 364 -19.52 -15.02 -28.75
N LEU A 365 -18.59 -14.83 -29.69
CA LEU A 365 -18.87 -14.16 -30.96
C LEU A 365 -19.97 -14.83 -31.80
N GLU A 366 -20.06 -16.16 -31.75
CA GLU A 366 -21.04 -16.95 -32.52
C GLU A 366 -22.18 -17.51 -31.64
N SER A 367 -22.22 -17.19 -30.35
CA SER A 367 -23.25 -17.68 -29.45
C SER A 367 -23.79 -16.57 -28.56
N ALA A 368 -24.71 -15.80 -29.14
CA ALA A 368 -25.32 -14.65 -28.47
C ALA A 368 -26.06 -15.06 -27.19
N GLY A 369 -25.82 -14.33 -26.11
CA GLY A 369 -26.32 -14.64 -24.77
C GLY A 369 -25.47 -15.63 -23.97
N VAL A 370 -24.35 -16.11 -24.51
CA VAL A 370 -23.34 -16.92 -23.80
C VAL A 370 -22.10 -16.08 -23.57
N PHE A 371 -21.71 -15.92 -22.31
CA PHE A 371 -20.56 -15.13 -21.87
C PHE A 371 -19.52 -16.03 -21.22
N LEU A 372 -18.26 -15.61 -21.21
CA LEU A 372 -17.15 -16.37 -20.64
C LEU A 372 -16.29 -15.51 -19.72
N ALA A 373 -15.90 -16.02 -18.56
CA ALA A 373 -15.03 -15.29 -17.64
C ALA A 373 -14.04 -16.19 -16.88
N GLY A 374 -12.91 -15.61 -16.49
CA GLY A 374 -11.85 -16.29 -15.75
C GLY A 374 -10.87 -17.03 -16.66
N ASP A 375 -10.18 -18.02 -16.09
CA ASP A 375 -9.06 -18.70 -16.77
C ASP A 375 -9.42 -19.25 -18.16
N VAL A 376 -10.69 -19.58 -18.41
CA VAL A 376 -11.17 -20.07 -19.72
C VAL A 376 -10.87 -19.09 -20.85
N THR A 377 -10.80 -17.79 -20.55
CA THR A 377 -10.46 -16.74 -21.52
C THR A 377 -8.95 -16.51 -21.67
N GLY A 378 -8.10 -17.30 -21.01
CA GLY A 378 -6.67 -17.40 -21.33
C GLY A 378 -5.68 -16.65 -20.42
N LEU A 379 -6.12 -15.97 -19.36
CA LEU A 379 -5.21 -15.35 -18.37
C LEU A 379 -5.50 -15.89 -16.95
N PRO A 380 -4.74 -16.89 -16.47
CA PRO A 380 -5.03 -17.56 -15.21
C PRO A 380 -4.56 -16.76 -13.98
N LEU A 381 -5.27 -15.69 -13.65
CA LEU A 381 -5.04 -14.84 -12.48
C LEU A 381 -6.35 -14.60 -11.72
N ILE A 382 -6.32 -14.75 -10.39
CA ILE A 382 -7.50 -14.55 -9.54
C ILE A 382 -8.06 -13.13 -9.71
N ARG A 383 -7.21 -12.10 -9.76
CA ARG A 383 -7.59 -10.73 -10.12
C ARG A 383 -8.39 -10.65 -11.41
N ASN A 384 -7.88 -11.25 -12.48
CA ASN A 384 -8.52 -11.18 -13.79
C ASN A 384 -9.85 -11.91 -13.77
N ALA A 385 -9.92 -13.07 -13.11
CA ALA A 385 -11.16 -13.81 -12.93
C ALA A 385 -12.23 -12.96 -12.22
N ILE A 386 -11.89 -12.32 -11.10
CA ILE A 386 -12.83 -11.44 -10.38
C ILE A 386 -13.28 -10.27 -11.26
N ASN A 387 -12.35 -9.58 -11.92
CA ASN A 387 -12.67 -8.42 -12.75
C ASN A 387 -13.54 -8.79 -13.96
N GLN A 388 -13.20 -9.88 -14.65
CA GLN A 388 -13.98 -10.38 -15.79
C GLN A 388 -15.36 -10.87 -15.37
N GLY A 389 -15.49 -11.52 -14.21
CA GLY A 389 -16.79 -11.94 -13.68
C GLY A 389 -17.75 -10.76 -13.50
N ALA A 390 -17.26 -9.66 -12.91
CA ALA A 390 -18.04 -8.44 -12.75
C ALA A 390 -18.36 -7.77 -14.10
N GLN A 391 -17.38 -7.67 -15.01
CA GLN A 391 -17.57 -7.08 -16.33
C GLN A 391 -18.57 -7.86 -17.19
N ALA A 392 -18.46 -9.20 -17.20
CA ALA A 392 -19.38 -10.03 -17.95
C ALA A 392 -20.82 -9.83 -17.45
N MET A 393 -21.00 -9.64 -16.14
CA MET A 393 -22.32 -9.35 -15.57
C MET A 393 -22.86 -7.98 -15.97
N ASP A 394 -22.02 -6.93 -16.00
CA ASP A 394 -22.41 -5.62 -16.55
C ASP A 394 -22.92 -5.74 -18.00
N ALA A 395 -22.21 -6.52 -18.84
CA ALA A 395 -22.61 -6.75 -20.23
C ALA A 395 -23.91 -7.58 -20.33
N ILE A 396 -24.07 -8.57 -19.45
CA ILE A 396 -25.31 -9.37 -19.34
C ILE A 396 -26.49 -8.48 -18.99
N ALA A 397 -26.40 -7.62 -17.97
CA ALA A 397 -27.49 -6.70 -17.63
C ALA A 397 -27.85 -5.74 -18.77
N GLN A 398 -26.85 -5.20 -19.48
CA GLN A 398 -27.10 -4.36 -20.66
C GLN A 398 -27.83 -5.15 -21.74
N SER A 399 -27.40 -6.39 -22.00
CA SER A 399 -28.04 -7.30 -22.97
C SER A 399 -29.48 -7.66 -22.57
N LEU A 400 -29.74 -7.89 -21.28
CA LEU A 400 -31.08 -8.17 -20.76
C LEU A 400 -31.99 -6.94 -20.85
N THR A 401 -31.46 -5.75 -20.57
CA THR A 401 -32.18 -4.48 -20.70
C THR A 401 -32.56 -4.22 -22.17
N ALA A 402 -31.61 -4.43 -23.10
CA ALA A 402 -31.85 -4.28 -24.53
C ALA A 402 -32.89 -5.30 -25.07
N ALA A 403 -32.92 -6.51 -24.50
CA ALA A 403 -33.89 -7.55 -24.87
C ALA A 403 -35.30 -7.30 -24.28
N GLY A 404 -35.47 -6.35 -23.36
CA GLY A 404 -36.73 -6.08 -22.68
C GLY A 404 -37.08 -7.10 -21.58
N PRO A 405 -38.22 -6.94 -20.89
CA PRO A 405 -38.66 -7.87 -19.85
C PRO A 405 -38.96 -9.26 -20.42
N ALA A 406 -38.67 -10.30 -19.65
CA ALA A 406 -39.06 -11.67 -20.01
C ALA A 406 -40.60 -11.77 -20.08
N ALA A 407 -41.14 -12.51 -21.06
CA ALA A 407 -42.53 -12.94 -21.01
C ALA A 407 -42.72 -13.75 -19.71
N ALA A 408 -43.68 -13.36 -18.88
CA ALA A 408 -43.89 -13.90 -17.53
C ALA A 408 -43.96 -15.44 -17.54
N ARG A 409 -42.83 -16.09 -17.25
CA ARG A 409 -42.71 -17.51 -16.94
C ARG A 409 -41.87 -17.57 -15.67
N GLY A 410 -42.48 -17.93 -14.55
CA GLY A 410 -41.89 -17.86 -13.21
C GLY A 410 -40.67 -18.75 -12.95
N ASP A 411 -40.24 -19.54 -13.95
CA ASP A 411 -39.16 -20.52 -13.84
C ASP A 411 -37.96 -20.20 -14.75
N VAL A 412 -37.86 -18.97 -15.28
CA VAL A 412 -36.76 -18.54 -16.17
C VAL A 412 -35.82 -17.60 -15.44
N LEU A 413 -34.54 -17.98 -15.32
CA LEU A 413 -33.51 -17.13 -14.75
C LEU A 413 -33.11 -16.01 -15.72
N ASP A 414 -32.72 -14.85 -15.19
CA ASP A 414 -32.03 -13.84 -15.99
C ASP A 414 -30.65 -14.34 -16.41
N VAL A 415 -29.92 -14.98 -15.49
CA VAL A 415 -28.59 -15.52 -15.77
C VAL A 415 -28.31 -16.81 -14.99
N LEU A 416 -27.80 -17.83 -15.69
CA LEU A 416 -27.18 -19.00 -15.08
C LEU A 416 -25.66 -18.81 -15.09
N ILE A 417 -25.03 -18.91 -13.92
CA ILE A 417 -23.58 -18.80 -13.76
C ILE A 417 -23.02 -20.21 -13.55
N VAL A 418 -22.14 -20.66 -14.44
CA VAL A 418 -21.55 -22.00 -14.39
C VAL A 418 -20.14 -21.94 -13.80
N GLY A 419 -20.00 -22.42 -12.57
CA GLY A 419 -18.76 -22.47 -11.80
C GLY A 419 -18.73 -21.46 -10.64
N ALA A 420 -18.44 -21.93 -9.42
CA ALA A 420 -18.34 -21.13 -8.21
C ALA A 420 -16.87 -20.79 -7.85
N GLY A 421 -16.04 -20.55 -8.87
CA GLY A 421 -14.70 -19.99 -8.72
C GLY A 421 -14.71 -18.47 -8.53
N PRO A 422 -13.54 -17.79 -8.43
CA PRO A 422 -13.46 -16.34 -8.25
C PRO A 422 -14.25 -15.53 -9.29
N ALA A 423 -14.26 -15.97 -10.57
CA ALA A 423 -15.04 -15.32 -11.62
C ALA A 423 -16.55 -15.44 -11.39
N GLY A 424 -17.05 -16.66 -11.14
CA GLY A 424 -18.48 -16.89 -10.91
C GLY A 424 -18.98 -16.25 -9.62
N LEU A 425 -18.19 -16.28 -8.54
CA LEU A 425 -18.54 -15.60 -7.29
C LEU A 425 -18.58 -14.07 -7.46
N SER A 426 -17.62 -13.49 -8.20
CA SER A 426 -17.64 -12.06 -8.51
C SER A 426 -18.87 -11.69 -9.36
N ALA A 427 -19.17 -12.50 -10.38
CA ALA A 427 -20.34 -12.31 -11.22
C ALA A 427 -21.65 -12.40 -10.42
N ALA A 428 -21.76 -13.35 -9.49
CA ALA A 428 -22.93 -13.50 -8.63
C ALA A 428 -23.16 -12.27 -7.73
N LEU A 429 -22.08 -11.73 -7.16
CA LEU A 429 -22.14 -10.49 -6.37
C LEU A 429 -22.52 -9.27 -7.23
N ALA A 430 -22.06 -9.20 -8.48
CA ALA A 430 -22.48 -8.17 -9.43
C ALA A 430 -23.97 -8.34 -9.82
N ALA A 431 -24.42 -9.58 -10.02
CA ALA A 431 -25.82 -9.89 -10.31
C ALA A 431 -26.75 -9.46 -9.16
N ASP A 432 -26.33 -9.70 -7.91
CA ASP A 432 -27.00 -9.20 -6.71
C ASP A 432 -27.12 -7.67 -6.70
N GLU A 433 -26.03 -6.94 -7.00
CA GLU A 433 -26.03 -5.46 -7.05
C GLU A 433 -27.01 -4.93 -8.10
N GLN A 434 -27.12 -5.64 -9.23
CA GLN A 434 -28.00 -5.32 -10.35
C GLN A 434 -29.42 -5.89 -10.19
N ARG A 435 -29.68 -6.64 -9.10
CA ARG A 435 -30.97 -7.29 -8.78
C ARG A 435 -31.47 -8.25 -9.87
N LEU A 436 -30.56 -8.99 -10.51
CA LEU A 436 -30.90 -10.02 -11.49
C LEU A 436 -31.29 -11.33 -10.79
N ASP A 437 -32.21 -12.09 -11.38
CA ASP A 437 -32.50 -13.45 -10.91
C ASP A 437 -31.45 -14.44 -11.45
N TYR A 438 -30.62 -15.00 -10.57
CA TYR A 438 -29.55 -15.91 -10.95
C TYR A 438 -29.46 -17.16 -10.09
N LEU A 439 -28.76 -18.14 -10.65
CA LEU A 439 -28.25 -19.29 -9.92
C LEU A 439 -26.80 -19.56 -10.33
N VAL A 440 -25.92 -19.79 -9.35
CA VAL A 440 -24.59 -20.36 -9.59
C VAL A 440 -24.69 -21.88 -9.48
N VAL A 441 -24.20 -22.63 -10.45
CA VAL A 441 -24.08 -24.09 -10.39
C VAL A 441 -22.61 -24.48 -10.33
N GLU A 442 -22.26 -25.41 -9.44
CA GLU A 442 -20.89 -25.88 -9.24
C GLU A 442 -20.86 -27.40 -9.12
N GLN A 443 -20.00 -28.05 -9.90
CA GLN A 443 -19.88 -29.51 -9.91
C GLN A 443 -19.20 -30.07 -8.65
N GLY A 444 -18.34 -29.27 -8.00
CA GLY A 444 -17.67 -29.60 -6.75
C GLY A 444 -18.23 -28.75 -5.62
N SER A 445 -17.36 -27.98 -4.97
CA SER A 445 -17.78 -26.98 -3.98
C SER A 445 -17.27 -25.58 -4.33
N VAL A 446 -17.74 -24.58 -3.59
CA VAL A 446 -17.29 -23.19 -3.69
C VAL A 446 -15.76 -23.10 -3.69
N ALA A 447 -15.22 -22.44 -4.72
CA ALA A 447 -13.80 -22.23 -4.94
C ALA A 447 -12.95 -23.53 -5.01
N GLU A 448 -13.50 -24.63 -5.54
CA GLU A 448 -12.83 -25.94 -5.64
C GLU A 448 -11.42 -25.89 -6.25
N SER A 449 -11.26 -25.07 -7.31
CA SER A 449 -9.96 -24.87 -7.95
C SER A 449 -8.90 -24.33 -6.98
N ILE A 450 -9.29 -23.47 -6.04
CA ILE A 450 -8.38 -22.95 -5.00
C ILE A 450 -8.19 -24.01 -3.91
N ARG A 451 -9.21 -24.79 -3.55
CA ARG A 451 -9.12 -25.86 -2.54
C ARG A 451 -8.06 -26.91 -2.88
N SER A 452 -7.95 -27.26 -4.16
CA SER A 452 -6.95 -28.22 -4.68
C SER A 452 -5.51 -27.71 -4.65
N PHE A 453 -5.26 -26.43 -4.34
CA PHE A 453 -3.90 -25.95 -4.13
C PHE A 453 -3.25 -26.64 -2.90
N PRO A 454 -1.92 -26.82 -2.88
CA PRO A 454 -1.24 -27.30 -1.69
C PRO A 454 -1.53 -26.45 -0.44
N ARG A 455 -1.58 -27.10 0.72
CA ARG A 455 -1.78 -26.43 2.02
C ARG A 455 -0.69 -25.39 2.26
N GLY A 456 -1.09 -24.23 2.77
CA GLY A 456 -0.17 -23.12 3.03
C GLY A 456 0.39 -22.47 1.77
N LYS A 457 -0.12 -22.80 0.57
CA LYS A 457 0.24 -22.07 -0.65
C LYS A 457 -0.12 -20.60 -0.46
N LEU A 458 0.88 -19.74 -0.61
CA LEU A 458 0.70 -18.30 -0.55
C LEU A 458 0.11 -17.79 -1.87
N VAL A 459 -0.92 -16.96 -1.74
CA VAL A 459 -1.57 -16.24 -2.81
C VAL A 459 -1.32 -14.75 -2.58
N PHE A 460 -0.67 -14.11 -3.55
CA PHE A 460 -0.29 -12.71 -3.49
C PHE A 460 -1.08 -11.93 -4.53
N ASP A 461 -1.81 -10.92 -4.10
CA ASP A 461 -2.44 -9.96 -5.01
C ASP A 461 -2.62 -8.60 -4.29
N GLN A 462 -2.56 -7.48 -5.03
CA GLN A 462 -2.98 -6.19 -4.47
C GLN A 462 -4.49 -6.22 -4.16
N PRO A 463 -5.07 -5.24 -3.45
CA PRO A 463 -6.50 -5.19 -3.18
C PRO A 463 -7.32 -5.42 -4.45
N LEU A 464 -8.28 -6.35 -4.36
CA LEU A 464 -9.17 -6.69 -5.47
C LEU A 464 -10.52 -6.04 -5.21
N GLY A 465 -10.99 -5.22 -6.14
CA GLY A 465 -12.36 -4.70 -6.07
C GLY A 465 -13.33 -5.85 -6.28
N VAL A 466 -14.06 -6.24 -5.24
CA VAL A 466 -15.11 -7.25 -5.31
C VAL A 466 -16.47 -6.54 -5.27
N PRO A 467 -17.38 -6.81 -6.23
CA PRO A 467 -18.73 -6.28 -6.23
C PRO A 467 -19.43 -6.51 -4.89
N LYS A 468 -20.29 -5.59 -4.46
CA LYS A 468 -21.08 -5.61 -3.21
C LYS A 468 -20.29 -5.50 -1.90
N ILE A 469 -19.02 -5.90 -1.89
CA ILE A 469 -18.16 -6.01 -0.69
C ILE A 469 -17.15 -4.87 -0.59
N GLY A 470 -16.66 -4.34 -1.72
CA GLY A 470 -15.53 -3.40 -1.75
C GLY A 470 -14.19 -4.14 -1.90
N GLU A 471 -13.14 -3.67 -1.24
CA GLU A 471 -11.79 -4.24 -1.42
C GLU A 471 -11.59 -5.57 -0.67
N LEU A 472 -11.27 -6.62 -1.42
CA LEU A 472 -10.72 -7.87 -0.89
C LEU A 472 -9.20 -7.73 -0.79
N TRP A 473 -8.72 -7.48 0.42
CA TRP A 473 -7.30 -7.40 0.74
C TRP A 473 -6.68 -8.81 0.79
N LEU A 474 -5.74 -9.09 -0.12
CA LEU A 474 -4.97 -10.33 -0.20
C LEU A 474 -3.49 -10.10 0.13
N GLU A 475 -3.22 -9.31 1.18
CA GLU A 475 -1.86 -9.20 1.74
C GLU A 475 -1.40 -10.61 2.16
N GLU A 476 -0.39 -11.14 1.45
CA GLU A 476 0.25 -12.45 1.62
C GLU A 476 -0.66 -13.55 2.20
N SER A 477 -1.83 -13.76 1.61
CA SER A 477 -2.82 -14.67 2.19
C SER A 477 -2.51 -16.13 1.81
N SER A 478 -2.58 -17.03 2.77
CA SER A 478 -2.61 -18.46 2.50
C SER A 478 -3.88 -18.88 1.74
N LYS A 479 -3.82 -20.04 1.07
CA LYS A 479 -4.99 -20.71 0.48
C LYS A 479 -6.16 -20.77 1.47
N GLU A 480 -5.88 -21.17 2.71
CA GLU A 480 -6.88 -21.35 3.76
C GLU A 480 -7.56 -20.02 4.13
N GLU A 481 -6.80 -18.95 4.28
CA GLU A 481 -7.34 -17.61 4.56
C GLU A 481 -8.19 -17.08 3.39
N LEU A 482 -7.74 -17.31 2.15
CA LEU A 482 -8.51 -16.94 0.96
C LEU A 482 -9.85 -17.69 0.91
N LEU A 483 -9.85 -19.00 1.16
CA LEU A 483 -11.07 -19.80 1.21
C LEU A 483 -12.00 -19.36 2.36
N ALA A 484 -11.44 -19.04 3.52
CA ALA A 484 -12.22 -18.52 4.65
C ALA A 484 -12.89 -17.19 4.31
N LYS A 485 -12.17 -16.28 3.63
CA LYS A 485 -12.72 -15.01 3.12
C LYS A 485 -13.87 -15.25 2.14
N TRP A 486 -13.69 -16.13 1.16
CA TRP A 486 -14.75 -16.46 0.19
C TRP A 486 -15.99 -17.07 0.84
N ARG A 487 -15.81 -18.06 1.73
CA ARG A 487 -16.93 -18.68 2.47
C ARG A 487 -17.70 -17.65 3.29
N ARG A 488 -17.00 -16.73 3.93
CA ARG A 488 -17.61 -15.63 4.69
C ARG A 488 -18.45 -14.74 3.77
N ILE A 489 -17.91 -14.33 2.62
CA ILE A 489 -18.62 -13.52 1.62
C ILE A 489 -19.88 -14.24 1.12
N VAL A 490 -19.76 -15.50 0.70
CA VAL A 490 -20.89 -16.31 0.21
C VAL A 490 -22.02 -16.37 1.24
N ARG A 491 -21.67 -16.62 2.52
CA ARG A 491 -22.65 -16.70 3.62
C ARG A 491 -23.26 -15.34 3.95
N GLU A 492 -22.45 -14.28 4.07
CA GLU A 492 -22.92 -12.93 4.44
C GLU A 492 -23.82 -12.35 3.35
N GLN A 493 -23.49 -12.57 2.08
CA GLN A 493 -24.26 -12.07 0.94
C GLN A 493 -25.39 -13.00 0.50
N ARG A 494 -25.48 -14.20 1.08
CA ARG A 494 -26.47 -15.23 0.75
C ARG A 494 -26.49 -15.56 -0.75
N VAL A 495 -25.29 -15.69 -1.33
CA VAL A 495 -25.13 -16.01 -2.75
C VAL A 495 -25.81 -17.34 -3.05
N ARG A 496 -26.65 -17.38 -4.09
CA ARG A 496 -27.39 -18.59 -4.50
C ARG A 496 -26.48 -19.53 -5.29
N ILE A 497 -25.99 -20.57 -4.63
CA ILE A 497 -25.09 -21.57 -5.20
C ILE A 497 -25.67 -22.97 -5.00
N ASP A 498 -25.75 -23.74 -6.09
CA ASP A 498 -26.14 -25.15 -6.11
C ASP A 498 -24.89 -26.00 -6.39
N GLU A 499 -24.37 -26.65 -5.34
CA GLU A 499 -23.17 -27.48 -5.38
C GLU A 499 -23.52 -28.93 -5.77
N GLY A 500 -22.55 -29.67 -6.32
CA GLY A 500 -22.73 -31.05 -6.75
C GLY A 500 -23.40 -31.24 -8.12
N TRP A 501 -23.72 -30.16 -8.83
CA TRP A 501 -24.35 -30.21 -10.16
C TRP A 501 -23.37 -29.86 -11.27
N ARG A 502 -23.15 -30.80 -12.19
CA ARG A 502 -22.34 -30.61 -13.40
C ARG A 502 -23.24 -30.20 -14.57
N VAL A 503 -22.89 -29.12 -15.26
CA VAL A 503 -23.50 -28.81 -16.57
C VAL A 503 -22.99 -29.78 -17.62
N VAL A 504 -23.90 -30.43 -18.34
CA VAL A 504 -23.57 -31.45 -19.36
C VAL A 504 -24.02 -31.09 -20.76
N ALA A 505 -25.06 -30.25 -20.91
CA ALA A 505 -25.57 -29.83 -22.21
C ALA A 505 -26.28 -28.47 -22.15
N CYS A 506 -26.39 -27.83 -23.31
CA CYS A 506 -27.16 -26.61 -23.51
C CYS A 506 -27.86 -26.68 -24.87
N GLN A 507 -29.11 -26.23 -24.92
CA GLN A 507 -29.86 -26.08 -26.16
C GLN A 507 -30.60 -24.75 -26.18
N ARG A 508 -30.72 -24.15 -27.36
CA ARG A 508 -31.60 -22.98 -27.55
C ARG A 508 -33.03 -23.45 -27.69
N VAL A 509 -33.93 -22.73 -27.04
CA VAL A 509 -35.37 -22.96 -27.10
C VAL A 509 -36.08 -21.69 -27.54
N ASP A 510 -36.99 -21.83 -28.49
CA ASP A 510 -37.80 -20.73 -29.00
C ASP A 510 -38.79 -20.25 -27.91
N GLY A 511 -38.70 -18.97 -27.54
CA GLY A 511 -39.49 -18.46 -26.41
C GLY A 511 -39.41 -16.98 -26.04
N GLY A 512 -38.68 -16.11 -26.76
CA GLY A 512 -38.77 -14.65 -26.58
C GLY A 512 -37.61 -13.84 -27.20
N PRO A 513 -37.81 -12.54 -27.52
CA PRO A 513 -36.93 -11.76 -28.41
C PRO A 513 -35.67 -11.20 -27.72
N PRO A 514 -34.60 -10.88 -28.49
CA PRO A 514 -34.33 -11.25 -29.87
C PRO A 514 -33.45 -12.52 -30.00
N LEU A 515 -33.03 -13.15 -28.89
CA LEU A 515 -31.99 -14.20 -28.89
C LEU A 515 -32.46 -15.61 -28.47
N GLY A 516 -33.73 -15.80 -28.12
CA GLY A 516 -34.25 -17.07 -27.58
C GLY A 516 -33.84 -17.31 -26.11
N LEU A 517 -34.36 -18.39 -25.52
CA LEU A 517 -33.95 -18.88 -24.21
C LEU A 517 -32.90 -19.99 -24.34
N LEU A 518 -32.14 -20.22 -23.29
CA LEU A 518 -31.19 -21.33 -23.17
C LEU A 518 -31.74 -22.33 -22.14
N GLU A 519 -31.91 -23.58 -22.54
CA GLU A 519 -32.17 -24.69 -21.63
C GLU A 519 -30.86 -25.41 -21.34
N VAL A 520 -30.47 -25.42 -20.06
CA VAL A 520 -29.21 -26.01 -19.60
C VAL A 520 -29.51 -27.27 -18.80
N THR A 521 -28.86 -28.36 -19.17
CA THR A 521 -28.99 -29.67 -18.48
C THR A 521 -27.86 -29.83 -17.46
N LEU A 522 -28.26 -30.10 -16.22
CA LEU A 522 -27.41 -30.41 -15.08
C LEU A 522 -27.48 -31.90 -14.76
N GLN A 523 -26.38 -32.45 -14.26
CA GLN A 523 -26.26 -33.83 -13.82
C GLN A 523 -25.51 -33.90 -12.48
N ASP A 524 -26.02 -34.65 -11.51
CA ASP A 524 -25.34 -34.91 -10.24
C ASP A 524 -24.39 -36.13 -10.32
N ALA A 525 -23.80 -36.53 -9.18
CA ALA A 525 -22.91 -37.69 -9.11
C ALA A 525 -23.62 -39.02 -9.43
N ASP A 526 -24.90 -39.13 -9.09
CA ASP A 526 -25.75 -40.31 -9.28
C ASP A 526 -26.43 -40.34 -10.66
N ARG A 527 -26.06 -39.38 -11.54
CA ARG A 527 -26.59 -39.19 -12.90
C ARG A 527 -28.06 -38.77 -12.96
N HIS A 528 -28.63 -38.25 -11.89
CA HIS A 528 -29.93 -37.58 -11.97
C HIS A 528 -29.80 -36.30 -12.79
N GLU A 529 -30.80 -36.04 -13.63
CA GLU A 529 -30.82 -34.85 -14.49
C GLU A 529 -31.80 -33.80 -13.99
N ARG A 530 -31.41 -32.53 -14.14
CA ARG A 530 -32.25 -31.36 -13.92
C ARG A 530 -32.05 -30.37 -15.05
N ARG A 531 -33.13 -29.75 -15.53
CA ARG A 531 -33.07 -28.73 -16.59
C ARG A 531 -33.43 -27.36 -16.04
N LEU A 532 -32.74 -26.34 -16.49
CA LEU A 532 -32.97 -24.94 -16.12
C LEU A 532 -33.14 -24.09 -17.38
N LEU A 533 -34.13 -23.20 -17.35
CA LEU A 533 -34.31 -22.19 -18.39
C LEU A 533 -33.66 -20.87 -17.94
N THR A 534 -32.91 -20.26 -18.85
CA THR A 534 -32.24 -18.99 -18.58
C THR A 534 -32.17 -18.12 -19.83
N ARG A 535 -32.17 -16.80 -19.64
CA ARG A 535 -32.03 -15.83 -20.74
C ARG A 535 -30.57 -15.69 -21.17
N ARG A 536 -29.64 -15.78 -20.23
CA ARG A 536 -28.19 -15.65 -20.45
C ARG A 536 -27.43 -16.70 -19.66
N VAL A 537 -26.24 -17.05 -20.13
CA VAL A 537 -25.34 -17.96 -19.41
C VAL A 537 -23.96 -17.33 -19.30
N LEU A 538 -23.37 -17.38 -18.11
CA LEU A 538 -21.96 -17.06 -17.89
C LEU A 538 -21.18 -18.35 -17.60
N LEU A 539 -20.26 -18.72 -18.49
CA LEU A 539 -19.35 -19.85 -18.32
C LEU A 539 -18.08 -19.38 -17.58
N ALA A 540 -18.05 -19.64 -16.27
CA ALA A 540 -16.94 -19.33 -15.36
C ALA A 540 -16.18 -20.60 -14.90
N VAL A 541 -16.09 -21.59 -15.80
CA VAL A 541 -15.61 -22.95 -15.54
C VAL A 541 -14.08 -23.08 -15.36
N GLY A 542 -13.33 -22.01 -15.65
CA GLY A 542 -11.87 -22.01 -15.61
C GLY A 542 -11.21 -22.99 -16.60
N ARG A 543 -9.93 -23.29 -16.39
CA ARG A 543 -9.15 -24.27 -17.21
C ARG A 543 -8.65 -25.47 -16.42
N ARG A 544 -8.67 -25.39 -15.08
CA ARG A 544 -8.19 -26.45 -14.18
C ARG A 544 -9.30 -27.43 -13.80
N GLY A 545 -10.22 -27.70 -14.75
CA GLY A 545 -11.39 -28.53 -14.55
C GLY A 545 -11.05 -30.01 -14.29
N SER A 546 -11.83 -30.92 -14.85
CA SER A 546 -11.68 -32.36 -14.59
C SER A 546 -10.23 -32.82 -14.85
N PRO A 547 -9.54 -33.44 -13.87
CA PRO A 547 -8.20 -33.94 -14.09
C PRO A 547 -8.22 -35.00 -15.19
N ARG A 548 -7.16 -35.03 -16.02
CA ARG A 548 -6.98 -36.14 -16.96
C ARG A 548 -6.76 -37.42 -16.14
N LYS A 549 -7.58 -38.42 -16.42
CA LYS A 549 -7.45 -39.75 -15.82
C LYS A 549 -6.52 -40.62 -16.66
N LEU A 550 -5.93 -41.64 -16.03
CA LEU A 550 -5.25 -42.68 -16.78
C LEU A 550 -6.31 -43.43 -17.62
N PRO A 551 -5.98 -43.88 -18.85
CA PRO A 551 -6.90 -44.59 -19.73
C PRO A 551 -7.05 -46.06 -19.30
N LEU A 552 -7.38 -46.28 -18.03
CA LEU A 552 -7.49 -47.58 -17.40
C LEU A 552 -8.60 -47.53 -16.34
N GLU A 553 -9.27 -48.66 -16.15
CA GLU A 553 -10.27 -48.80 -15.10
C GLU A 553 -9.56 -48.93 -13.75
N LEU A 554 -10.01 -48.13 -12.78
CA LEU A 554 -9.55 -48.21 -11.41
C LEU A 554 -10.56 -49.05 -10.62
N PRO A 555 -10.14 -50.13 -9.94
CA PRO A 555 -11.03 -50.83 -9.02
C PRO A 555 -11.51 -49.86 -7.94
N ASP A 556 -12.79 -49.91 -7.57
CA ASP A 556 -13.39 -49.02 -6.54
C ASP A 556 -12.59 -49.02 -5.24
N THR A 557 -11.99 -50.16 -4.90
CA THR A 557 -11.17 -50.34 -3.69
C THR A 557 -9.86 -49.55 -3.69
N THR A 558 -9.44 -49.01 -4.84
CA THR A 558 -8.20 -48.24 -5.01
C THR A 558 -8.41 -46.72 -5.02
N LEU A 559 -9.67 -46.26 -5.07
CA LEU A 559 -10.01 -44.84 -5.27
C LEU A 559 -9.44 -43.92 -4.18
N ASP A 560 -9.37 -44.39 -2.93
CA ASP A 560 -8.84 -43.61 -1.80
C ASP A 560 -7.31 -43.39 -1.86
N SER A 561 -6.61 -44.21 -2.64
CA SER A 561 -5.16 -44.19 -2.78
C SER A 561 -4.69 -43.54 -4.08
N VAL A 562 -5.62 -43.09 -4.95
CA VAL A 562 -5.34 -42.43 -6.23
C VAL A 562 -5.72 -40.95 -6.15
N PHE A 563 -4.73 -40.08 -6.28
CA PHE A 563 -4.85 -38.64 -6.09
C PHE A 563 -4.58 -37.87 -7.39
N TYR A 564 -5.33 -36.79 -7.61
CA TYR A 564 -5.15 -35.91 -8.78
C TYR A 564 -4.62 -34.52 -8.42
N HIS A 565 -4.37 -34.28 -7.14
CA HIS A 565 -3.83 -33.03 -6.60
C HIS A 565 -3.18 -33.31 -5.23
N LEU A 566 -2.16 -32.54 -4.87
CA LEU A 566 -1.50 -32.65 -3.57
C LEU A 566 -2.11 -31.66 -2.57
N ALA A 567 -2.85 -32.17 -1.59
CA ALA A 567 -3.42 -31.35 -0.51
C ALA A 567 -2.38 -31.02 0.59
N ASP A 568 -1.77 -32.02 1.22
CA ASP A 568 -0.74 -31.86 2.27
C ASP A 568 0.32 -32.94 2.10
N ALA A 569 1.58 -32.54 1.89
CA ALA A 569 2.67 -33.48 1.71
C ALA A 569 2.94 -34.32 2.96
N ARG A 570 2.70 -33.77 4.16
CA ARG A 570 3.02 -34.44 5.43
C ARG A 570 2.25 -35.74 5.63
N THR A 571 1.04 -35.83 5.06
CA THR A 571 0.22 -37.05 5.08
C THR A 571 0.94 -38.25 4.47
N PHE A 572 1.91 -38.00 3.59
CA PHE A 572 2.64 -39.04 2.88
C PHE A 572 3.98 -39.39 3.56
N ALA A 573 4.31 -38.86 4.74
CA ALA A 573 5.53 -39.21 5.47
C ALA A 573 5.62 -40.75 5.70
N GLY A 574 6.79 -41.33 5.46
CA GLY A 574 7.01 -42.78 5.55
C GLY A 574 6.42 -43.62 4.42
N LYS A 575 5.71 -43.03 3.44
CA LYS A 575 4.97 -43.76 2.40
C LYS A 575 5.77 -43.94 1.11
N ARG A 576 5.39 -44.96 0.33
CA ARG A 576 5.83 -45.23 -1.04
C ARG A 576 4.85 -44.59 -2.02
N VAL A 577 5.32 -43.65 -2.82
CA VAL A 577 4.48 -42.82 -3.67
C VAL A 577 4.99 -42.85 -5.11
N LEU A 578 4.09 -43.11 -6.06
CA LEU A 578 4.35 -42.91 -7.48
C LEU A 578 3.63 -41.66 -7.97
N ILE A 579 4.32 -40.85 -8.76
CA ILE A 579 3.75 -39.68 -9.43
C ILE A 579 3.83 -39.91 -10.93
N VAL A 580 2.70 -39.86 -11.63
CA VAL A 580 2.64 -39.99 -13.08
C VAL A 580 2.60 -38.60 -13.72
N GLY A 581 3.59 -38.32 -14.56
CA GLY A 581 3.77 -37.04 -15.25
C GLY A 581 4.96 -36.23 -14.73
N LEU A 582 5.40 -35.25 -15.54
CA LEU A 582 6.58 -34.42 -15.27
C LEU A 582 6.34 -32.92 -15.58
N GLY A 583 5.10 -32.45 -15.43
CA GLY A 583 4.80 -31.01 -15.49
C GLY A 583 5.19 -30.29 -14.19
N ASP A 584 5.06 -28.96 -14.15
CA ASP A 584 5.38 -28.17 -12.95
C ASP A 584 4.67 -28.67 -11.68
N VAL A 585 3.37 -28.98 -11.78
CA VAL A 585 2.59 -29.49 -10.64
C VAL A 585 3.10 -30.86 -10.19
N ALA A 586 3.50 -31.73 -11.13
CA ALA A 586 4.07 -33.04 -10.81
C ALA A 586 5.42 -32.90 -10.11
N MET A 587 6.29 -32.01 -10.61
CA MET A 587 7.59 -31.72 -9.99
C MET A 587 7.44 -31.08 -8.60
N GLU A 588 6.54 -30.10 -8.44
CA GLU A 588 6.25 -29.49 -7.14
C GLU A 588 5.71 -30.54 -6.14
N THR A 589 4.86 -31.46 -6.60
CA THR A 589 4.36 -32.59 -5.80
C THR A 589 5.50 -33.51 -5.38
N ALA A 590 6.36 -33.92 -6.31
CA ALA A 590 7.49 -34.78 -6.04
C ALA A 590 8.49 -34.15 -5.07
N ILE A 591 8.78 -32.85 -5.24
CA ILE A 591 9.67 -32.10 -4.34
C ILE A 591 9.06 -32.02 -2.94
N ALA A 592 7.77 -31.72 -2.83
CA ALA A 592 7.09 -31.58 -1.54
C ALA A 592 7.02 -32.91 -0.78
N ILE A 593 6.65 -34.01 -1.44
CA ILE A 593 6.58 -35.35 -0.84
C ILE A 593 7.99 -35.91 -0.59
N GLY A 594 8.92 -35.73 -1.53
CA GLY A 594 10.29 -36.23 -1.42
C GLY A 594 11.09 -35.58 -0.28
N ARG A 595 10.67 -34.40 0.20
CA ARG A 595 11.23 -33.75 1.40
C ARG A 595 10.69 -34.30 2.71
N GLN A 596 9.57 -35.02 2.71
CA GLN A 596 9.02 -35.60 3.93
C GLN A 596 9.93 -36.72 4.47
N PRO A 597 9.97 -36.94 5.79
CA PRO A 597 10.79 -37.99 6.38
C PRO A 597 10.30 -39.38 5.97
N GLY A 598 11.24 -40.28 5.67
CA GLY A 598 10.96 -41.69 5.39
C GLY A 598 10.22 -41.99 4.08
N THR A 599 9.98 -41.01 3.22
CA THR A 599 9.24 -41.23 1.97
C THR A 599 10.11 -41.80 0.87
N ARG A 600 9.51 -42.67 0.05
CA ARG A 600 10.10 -43.15 -1.21
C ARG A 600 9.23 -42.65 -2.35
N VAL A 601 9.79 -41.81 -3.20
CA VAL A 601 9.06 -41.19 -4.31
C VAL A 601 9.65 -41.66 -5.62
N ALA A 602 8.81 -42.17 -6.51
CA ALA A 602 9.13 -42.41 -7.91
C ALA A 602 8.28 -41.51 -8.80
N ILE A 603 8.83 -41.08 -9.94
CA ILE A 603 8.11 -40.39 -10.99
C ILE A 603 8.11 -41.27 -12.24
N SER A 604 6.94 -41.58 -12.78
CA SER A 604 6.79 -42.19 -14.11
C SER A 604 6.51 -41.13 -15.15
N TYR A 605 7.29 -41.11 -16.22
CA TYR A 605 7.11 -40.17 -17.31
C TYR A 605 7.46 -40.81 -18.66
N ARG A 606 6.49 -40.75 -19.58
CA ARG A 606 6.58 -41.32 -20.94
C ARG A 606 7.66 -40.72 -21.86
N GLY A 607 8.17 -39.54 -21.52
CA GLY A 607 9.19 -38.87 -22.33
C GLY A 607 10.60 -39.31 -21.96
N GLU A 608 11.56 -38.90 -22.78
CA GLU A 608 12.99 -39.13 -22.57
C GLU A 608 13.71 -37.96 -21.88
N THR A 609 13.08 -36.79 -21.81
CA THR A 609 13.66 -35.56 -21.24
C THR A 609 12.58 -34.59 -20.73
N PHE A 610 12.99 -33.57 -19.98
CA PHE A 610 12.12 -32.48 -19.55
C PHE A 610 11.62 -31.69 -20.76
N ARG A 611 10.32 -31.82 -21.09
CA ARG A 611 9.69 -31.05 -22.19
C ARG A 611 9.15 -29.69 -21.74
N ARG A 612 8.86 -29.51 -20.44
CA ARG A 612 8.25 -28.29 -19.87
C ARG A 612 8.58 -28.15 -18.39
N GLY A 613 8.32 -26.95 -17.85
CA GLY A 613 8.38 -26.65 -16.42
C GLY A 613 9.41 -25.59 -16.05
N LYS A 614 9.20 -24.93 -14.92
CA LYS A 614 10.05 -23.84 -14.41
C LYS A 614 11.43 -24.36 -14.09
N ARG A 615 12.46 -23.58 -14.45
CA ARG A 615 13.87 -23.98 -14.24
C ARG A 615 14.17 -24.32 -12.79
N ARG A 616 13.64 -23.52 -11.86
CA ARG A 616 13.80 -23.77 -10.41
C ARG A 616 13.27 -25.14 -9.97
N ASN A 617 12.16 -25.60 -10.58
CA ASN A 617 11.52 -26.86 -10.23
C ASN A 617 12.32 -28.03 -10.82
N ILE A 618 12.79 -27.89 -12.07
CA ILE A 618 13.68 -28.87 -12.72
C ILE A 618 14.97 -29.03 -11.90
N GLN A 619 15.67 -27.94 -11.60
CA GLN A 619 16.93 -27.96 -10.85
C GLN A 619 16.78 -28.60 -9.46
N GLU A 620 15.70 -28.26 -8.75
CA GLU A 620 15.44 -28.82 -7.43
C GLU A 620 15.08 -30.31 -7.50
N LEU A 621 14.32 -30.72 -8.51
CA LEU A 621 14.02 -32.14 -8.74
C LEU A 621 15.29 -32.92 -9.07
N GLU A 622 16.14 -32.44 -9.99
CA GLU A 622 17.44 -33.04 -10.31
C GLU A 622 18.34 -33.19 -9.08
N ARG A 623 18.30 -32.22 -8.16
CA ARG A 623 19.03 -32.30 -6.89
C ARG A 623 18.50 -33.42 -6.00
N LEU A 624 17.18 -33.59 -5.91
CA LEU A 624 16.56 -34.69 -5.15
C LEU A 624 16.81 -36.06 -5.79
N VAL A 625 16.83 -36.13 -7.12
CA VAL A 625 17.18 -37.35 -7.86
C VAL A 625 18.63 -37.75 -7.60
N ARG A 626 19.58 -36.82 -7.74
CA ARG A 626 21.00 -37.07 -7.39
C ARG A 626 21.20 -37.44 -5.91
N GLY A 627 20.36 -36.91 -5.03
CA GLY A 627 20.36 -37.25 -3.61
C GLY A 627 19.67 -38.57 -3.26
N GLY A 628 19.17 -39.33 -4.25
CA GLY A 628 18.46 -40.60 -4.04
C GLY A 628 17.11 -40.47 -3.33
N ARG A 629 16.55 -39.25 -3.25
CA ARG A 629 15.26 -38.97 -2.59
C ARG A 629 14.07 -39.17 -3.51
N VAL A 630 14.28 -39.04 -4.82
CA VAL A 630 13.29 -39.24 -5.86
C VAL A 630 13.91 -40.11 -6.95
N GLU A 631 13.19 -41.16 -7.38
CA GLU A 631 13.54 -41.95 -8.56
C GLU A 631 12.78 -41.41 -9.77
N LEU A 632 13.44 -41.26 -10.91
CA LEU A 632 12.83 -40.76 -12.15
C LEU A 632 12.90 -41.85 -13.23
N LEU A 633 11.73 -42.35 -13.63
CA LEU A 633 11.55 -43.43 -14.59
C LEU A 633 11.18 -42.83 -15.95
N TRP A 634 12.17 -42.71 -16.82
CA TRP A 634 11.98 -42.22 -18.19
C TRP A 634 11.35 -43.29 -19.08
N ASN A 635 10.71 -42.86 -20.17
CA ASN A 635 10.06 -43.77 -21.13
C ASN A 635 9.17 -44.80 -20.44
N SER A 636 8.46 -44.38 -19.39
CA SER A 636 7.62 -45.24 -18.59
C SER A 636 6.15 -44.84 -18.64
N ASP A 637 5.28 -45.84 -18.81
CA ASP A 637 3.83 -45.70 -18.81
C ASP A 637 3.18 -46.70 -17.87
N VAL A 638 2.14 -46.27 -17.14
CA VAL A 638 1.34 -47.15 -16.28
C VAL A 638 0.42 -48.00 -17.15
N THR A 639 0.54 -49.32 -17.05
CA THR A 639 -0.23 -50.28 -17.86
C THR A 639 -1.37 -50.93 -17.10
N SER A 640 -1.23 -51.12 -15.78
CA SER A 640 -2.25 -51.74 -14.94
C SER A 640 -2.13 -51.30 -13.49
N ILE A 641 -3.26 -51.32 -12.77
CA ILE A 641 -3.37 -51.00 -11.35
C ILE A 641 -4.29 -52.03 -10.69
N ALA A 642 -3.83 -52.59 -9.57
CA ALA A 642 -4.64 -53.45 -8.72
C ALA A 642 -4.45 -53.07 -7.24
N SER A 643 -5.35 -53.57 -6.40
CA SER A 643 -5.12 -53.58 -4.96
C SER A 643 -3.97 -54.51 -4.62
N SER A 644 -3.06 -54.08 -3.74
CA SER A 644 -2.01 -54.96 -3.19
C SER A 644 -2.53 -55.86 -2.07
N GLY A 645 -3.79 -55.68 -1.63
CA GLY A 645 -4.38 -56.40 -0.50
C GLY A 645 -3.90 -55.92 0.89
N HIS A 646 -2.87 -55.08 0.95
CA HIS A 646 -2.45 -54.41 2.19
C HIS A 646 -3.36 -53.20 2.46
N VAL A 647 -3.82 -53.01 3.69
CA VAL A 647 -4.56 -51.81 4.09
C VAL A 647 -3.67 -50.98 4.99
N GLY A 648 -3.30 -49.78 4.52
CA GLY A 648 -2.55 -48.79 5.28
C GLY A 648 -3.44 -47.64 5.73
N GLU A 649 -2.84 -46.64 6.40
CA GLU A 649 -3.54 -45.44 6.89
C GLU A 649 -4.20 -44.58 5.80
N LEU A 650 -3.75 -44.72 4.55
CA LEU A 650 -4.27 -43.98 3.39
C LEU A 650 -5.35 -44.76 2.61
N GLY A 651 -5.63 -46.00 2.99
CA GLY A 651 -6.50 -46.91 2.25
C GLY A 651 -5.79 -48.19 1.81
N GLN A 652 -6.31 -48.84 0.76
CA GLN A 652 -5.62 -50.01 0.18
C GLN A 652 -4.33 -49.60 -0.51
N GLY A 653 -3.27 -50.35 -0.24
CA GLY A 653 -2.05 -50.30 -1.01
C GLY A 653 -2.31 -50.68 -2.48
N LEU A 654 -1.46 -50.17 -3.34
CA LEU A 654 -1.56 -50.31 -4.78
C LEU A 654 -0.43 -51.19 -5.29
N LYS A 655 -0.75 -52.06 -6.24
CA LYS A 655 0.21 -52.73 -7.09
C LYS A 655 0.07 -52.13 -8.49
N VAL A 656 1.14 -51.51 -8.98
CA VAL A 656 1.14 -50.75 -10.24
C VAL A 656 2.15 -51.35 -11.19
N TRP A 657 1.71 -51.69 -12.39
CA TRP A 657 2.55 -52.17 -13.49
C TRP A 657 2.92 -51.00 -14.38
N LEU A 658 4.21 -50.92 -14.71
CA LEU A 658 4.81 -49.94 -15.59
C LEU A 658 5.46 -50.67 -16.76
N ASN A 659 5.31 -50.14 -17.96
CA ASN A 659 6.19 -50.47 -19.07
C ASN A 659 7.29 -49.41 -19.14
N GLU A 660 8.51 -49.77 -18.76
CA GLU A 660 9.69 -48.90 -18.79
C GLU A 660 10.59 -49.32 -19.97
N GLY A 661 10.47 -48.62 -21.10
CA GLY A 661 11.28 -48.90 -22.30
C GLY A 661 11.13 -50.31 -22.87
N GLY A 662 9.96 -50.94 -22.71
CA GLY A 662 9.69 -52.33 -23.12
C GLY A 662 9.83 -53.37 -22.02
N VAL A 663 10.31 -52.97 -20.83
CA VAL A 663 10.48 -53.87 -19.68
C VAL A 663 9.34 -53.64 -18.69
N GLU A 664 8.68 -54.71 -18.28
CA GLU A 664 7.66 -54.63 -17.23
C GLU A 664 8.31 -54.45 -15.86
N ARG A 665 7.86 -53.44 -15.13
CA ARG A 665 8.26 -53.16 -13.76
C ARG A 665 7.03 -53.05 -12.88
N VAL A 666 7.05 -53.72 -11.74
CA VAL A 666 5.94 -53.71 -10.78
C VAL A 666 6.34 -52.98 -9.52
N LEU A 667 5.52 -52.01 -9.11
CA LEU A 667 5.73 -51.24 -7.88
C LEU A 667 4.59 -51.50 -6.91
N GLU A 668 4.94 -51.71 -5.65
CA GLU A 668 3.99 -51.66 -4.54
C GLU A 668 4.07 -50.32 -3.85
N LEU A 669 2.92 -49.66 -3.72
CA LEU A 669 2.80 -48.25 -3.36
C LEU A 669 1.69 -48.07 -2.32
N ASP A 670 1.80 -47.00 -1.55
CA ASP A 670 0.73 -46.57 -0.64
C ASP A 670 -0.14 -45.47 -1.28
N ALA A 671 0.40 -44.74 -2.26
CA ALA A 671 -0.32 -43.70 -2.98
C ALA A 671 0.15 -43.54 -4.42
N LEU A 672 -0.78 -43.23 -5.31
CA LEU A 672 -0.55 -42.89 -6.71
C LEU A 672 -1.05 -41.48 -7.00
N PHE A 673 -0.19 -40.61 -7.51
CA PHE A 673 -0.57 -39.28 -7.98
C PHE A 673 -0.60 -39.21 -9.50
N VAL A 674 -1.75 -38.91 -10.08
CA VAL A 674 -1.93 -38.75 -11.53
C VAL A 674 -1.88 -37.25 -11.87
N MET A 675 -0.68 -36.78 -12.22
CA MET A 675 -0.35 -35.36 -12.45
C MET A 675 -0.12 -35.04 -13.94
N ILE A 676 -0.97 -35.59 -14.80
CA ILE A 676 -0.87 -35.49 -16.27
C ILE A 676 -1.65 -34.31 -16.87
N GLY A 677 -2.18 -33.43 -16.03
CA GLY A 677 -2.89 -32.21 -16.44
C GLY A 677 -4.41 -32.33 -16.33
N SER A 678 -5.12 -31.38 -16.92
CA SER A 678 -6.59 -31.29 -16.93
C SER A 678 -7.13 -31.44 -18.36
N VAL A 679 -8.39 -31.84 -18.45
CA VAL A 679 -9.16 -31.83 -19.69
C VAL A 679 -9.67 -30.40 -19.91
N ALA A 680 -9.36 -29.83 -21.07
CA ALA A 680 -9.91 -28.53 -21.45
C ALA A 680 -11.42 -28.66 -21.66
N PRO A 681 -12.24 -27.67 -21.27
CA PRO A 681 -13.69 -27.78 -21.33
C PRO A 681 -14.26 -27.62 -22.75
N TRP A 682 -13.53 -27.97 -23.82
CA TRP A 682 -13.93 -27.70 -25.20
C TRP A 682 -15.27 -28.31 -25.57
N ARG A 683 -15.48 -29.60 -25.28
CA ARG A 683 -16.76 -30.27 -25.53
C ARG A 683 -17.94 -29.55 -24.87
N LEU A 684 -17.74 -29.01 -23.67
CA LEU A 684 -18.76 -28.20 -22.98
C LEU A 684 -18.96 -26.88 -23.71
N LEU A 685 -17.88 -26.14 -23.98
CA LEU A 685 -17.93 -24.84 -24.66
C LEU A 685 -18.58 -24.93 -26.04
N GLU A 686 -18.23 -25.93 -26.84
CA GLU A 686 -18.84 -26.24 -28.14
C GLU A 686 -20.33 -26.56 -28.00
N GLY A 687 -20.73 -27.27 -26.95
CA GLY A 687 -22.14 -27.50 -26.62
C GLY A 687 -22.93 -26.22 -26.32
N PHE A 688 -22.25 -25.13 -25.95
CA PHE A 688 -22.82 -23.79 -25.83
C PHE A 688 -22.66 -22.95 -27.11
N GLY A 689 -22.16 -23.53 -28.21
CA GLY A 689 -21.89 -22.83 -29.48
C GLY A 689 -20.63 -21.97 -29.47
N VAL A 690 -19.73 -22.12 -28.49
CA VAL A 690 -18.50 -21.35 -28.41
C VAL A 690 -17.44 -21.95 -29.33
N ARG A 691 -16.93 -21.14 -30.27
CA ARG A 691 -15.78 -21.50 -31.13
C ARG A 691 -14.45 -21.15 -30.48
N HIS A 692 -13.40 -21.82 -30.93
CA HIS A 692 -12.01 -21.52 -30.58
C HIS A 692 -11.12 -21.52 -31.82
N GLY A 693 -9.93 -20.90 -31.71
CA GLY A 693 -9.06 -20.63 -32.86
C GLY A 693 -8.64 -21.84 -33.70
N ALA A 694 -8.72 -23.08 -33.18
CA ALA A 694 -8.45 -24.29 -33.95
C ALA A 694 -9.44 -24.53 -35.11
N ALA A 695 -10.63 -23.92 -35.09
CA ALA A 695 -11.62 -24.05 -36.16
C ALA A 695 -11.26 -23.27 -37.45
N LEU A 696 -10.14 -22.53 -37.47
CA LEU A 696 -9.72 -21.71 -38.61
C LEU A 696 -8.70 -22.38 -39.55
N THR A 697 -8.20 -23.59 -39.25
CA THR A 697 -7.35 -24.35 -40.18
C THR A 697 -7.70 -25.85 -40.18
N PRO A 698 -8.05 -26.45 -41.34
CA PRO A 698 -8.44 -27.86 -41.43
C PRO A 698 -7.36 -28.86 -40.99
N GLU A 699 -6.08 -28.51 -41.15
CA GLU A 699 -4.97 -29.48 -41.14
C GLU A 699 -4.48 -29.93 -39.76
N LYS A 700 -4.77 -29.20 -38.66
CA LYS A 700 -4.37 -29.61 -37.29
C LYS A 700 -5.50 -30.19 -36.43
N SER A 701 -6.73 -30.10 -36.91
CA SER A 701 -7.91 -30.61 -36.19
C SER A 701 -7.92 -32.15 -36.06
N THR A 702 -7.32 -32.85 -37.04
CA THR A 702 -7.25 -34.31 -37.11
C THR A 702 -6.28 -34.93 -36.11
N GLU A 703 -5.14 -34.32 -35.81
CA GLU A 703 -4.20 -34.83 -34.80
C GLU A 703 -4.71 -34.66 -33.37
N GLN A 704 -5.41 -33.55 -33.07
CA GLN A 704 -5.97 -33.30 -31.74
C GLN A 704 -7.23 -34.14 -31.48
N ALA A 705 -8.09 -34.33 -32.48
CA ALA A 705 -9.27 -35.21 -32.38
C ALA A 705 -8.90 -36.69 -32.26
N ALA A 706 -7.79 -37.12 -32.87
CA ALA A 706 -7.25 -38.46 -32.71
C ALA A 706 -6.69 -38.72 -31.30
N ALA A 707 -6.17 -37.69 -30.63
CA ALA A 707 -5.66 -37.79 -29.25
C ALA A 707 -6.77 -37.81 -28.18
N ASP A 708 -7.96 -37.31 -28.50
CA ASP A 708 -9.10 -37.20 -27.57
C ASP A 708 -10.18 -38.28 -27.79
N SER A 709 -10.00 -39.19 -28.75
CA SER A 709 -10.88 -40.37 -28.91
C SER A 709 -10.45 -41.54 -28.02
N PRO A 710 -11.37 -42.16 -27.25
CA PRO A 710 -11.08 -43.45 -26.62
C PRO A 710 -10.90 -44.49 -27.73
N VAL A 711 -9.74 -45.13 -27.77
CA VAL A 711 -9.44 -46.23 -28.71
C VAL A 711 -10.41 -47.37 -28.43
N SER A 712 -11.45 -47.50 -29.24
CA SER A 712 -12.31 -48.68 -29.28
C SER A 712 -11.57 -49.79 -30.03
N THR A 713 -11.12 -50.80 -29.31
CA THR A 713 -10.61 -52.04 -29.89
C THR A 713 -11.78 -52.91 -30.36
N GLU A 714 -12.31 -52.62 -31.54
CA GLU A 714 -13.07 -53.64 -32.28
C GLU A 714 -12.07 -54.60 -32.92
N ARG A 715 -11.90 -55.78 -32.30
CA ARG A 715 -11.33 -56.95 -32.97
C ARG A 715 -12.31 -57.41 -34.03
N SER A 716 -11.95 -57.22 -35.30
CA SER A 716 -12.46 -58.05 -36.39
C SER A 716 -11.97 -59.48 -36.19
N THR A 717 -12.90 -60.41 -36.34
CA THR A 717 -12.75 -61.87 -36.48
C THR A 717 -11.62 -62.29 -37.40
#